data_AF-W6QRN8-F1
#
_entry.id   AF-W6QRN8-F1
#
_cell.length_a   1.000
_cell.length_b   1.000
_cell.length_c   1.000
_cell.angle_alpha   90.00
_cell.angle_beta   90.00
_cell.angle_gamma   90.00
#
_symmetry.space_group_name_H-M   'P 1'
#
loop_
_entity.id
_entity.type
_entity.pdbx_description
1 polymer ?
#
loop_
_entity_poly.entity_id
_entity_poly.type
_entity_poly.pdbx_seq_one_letter_code
_entity_poly.pdbx_strand_id
1 'polypeptide(L)'
;MDYLIIIRITAVAVVLYLTRYVCCLYLHLQDVPGPLFAKFTNLQRVWWVKSGRAHEYHRRMHAVYGPAVRFGPNMVSISDPRTIPAIYPSRPGFPKSDFYRTQKPYTPNKGAMPAVFNSQDEDLHKRLRSPIAPLYSMTNVVKLESFVDQTLAVLLEQLDGRFLGSNDVPFDLGSWLQYFAFDSMGTLTFSRRYGFLEQGRDMNGILGEIWKFMKRVSVMGQIPWFDEFCNTNPFIALFRSPTGFGVLKVVDKFILQRLAPREKDEVSDEKDMLSQFLNIQASNPDVMPWAPRAWTFSNIMAGSDSTANVMRTIMYNLLVHRDTLSRLQDELLESESSNGLSRTCPSWEKVRDLPYLDACVLEALRLHPPFCLPFERVVPGGGLTVCETYLPAGTIVGISPYMANRDKETFGNDADEWRPERWLGLSHEDRKRLENSLLTFGAGRRTCLGKNIAILEIKKLIPVLLLNYDIQIVNPENYKTENAWFFKQTGLQAVIRKRAKMERGSSNKDKPTLPPVLNIPPSSSTVDVRVIDPGTLLDLRPDLFWQPELPGLRKVTAPTYCFLISVGTRHVLFDLGVRQDWERLPPSVVAMIKSQTTIQNPRNISDILDSDASSLGIRSTDIEAIIWSHAHFDHIGDPSTFPLSTELVVGPGIRDSHWPGFPTNPDAINLNSDIQGRKVREISFERTEKEAIKIGSFDALDYFGDGSFYLLNAAGHSIGHIGALARVTTSPDSFVFMGGDSCHHAGVLRPSKYLPCPSHSRHIPLSSESESVFTLSPVLPSDYDAALKTVDNIKELDAYDNVFLILAHDSTLKGNMDFYPLTINDWKAKGYGKQTKWLFYKDLEDAMEGTK
;
A
#
# COMPACT_ATOMS: atom_id res chain seq x y z
N MET A 1 -42.62 -44.40 44.41
CA MET A 1 -42.89 -42.95 44.41
C MET A 1 -41.62 -42.13 44.63
N ASP A 2 -40.61 -42.69 45.30
CA ASP A 2 -39.40 -41.97 45.75
C ASP A 2 -38.44 -41.57 44.61
N TYR A 3 -38.30 -42.38 43.56
CA TYR A 3 -37.43 -42.02 42.41
C TYR A 3 -37.85 -40.72 41.73
N LEU A 4 -39.16 -40.48 41.58
CA LEU A 4 -39.68 -39.25 40.97
C LEU A 4 -39.42 -38.02 41.85
N ILE A 5 -39.49 -38.17 43.17
CA ILE A 5 -39.18 -37.10 44.12
C ILE A 5 -37.68 -36.79 44.08
N ILE A 6 -36.81 -37.81 44.10
CA ILE A 6 -35.34 -37.63 44.00
C ILE A 6 -34.98 -36.94 42.69
N ILE A 7 -35.57 -37.36 41.55
CA ILE A 7 -35.32 -36.72 40.24
C ILE A 7 -35.74 -35.25 40.28
N ARG A 8 -36.90 -34.91 40.86
CA ARG A 8 -37.36 -33.52 40.96
C ARG A 8 -36.47 -32.67 41.86
N ILE A 9 -36.10 -33.17 43.04
CA ILE A 9 -35.19 -32.47 43.97
C ILE A 9 -33.83 -32.25 43.28
N THR A 10 -33.30 -33.26 42.62
CA THR A 10 -32.03 -33.16 41.88
C THR A 10 -32.12 -32.14 40.76
N ALA A 11 -33.22 -32.15 39.98
CA ALA A 11 -33.44 -31.17 38.91
C ALA A 11 -33.51 -29.73 39.46
N VAL A 12 -34.24 -29.49 40.56
CA VAL A 12 -34.31 -28.18 41.21
C VAL A 12 -32.94 -27.75 41.74
N ALA A 13 -32.19 -28.64 42.38
CA ALA A 13 -30.84 -28.35 42.87
C ALA A 13 -29.88 -27.98 41.73
N VAL A 14 -29.93 -28.69 40.60
CA VAL A 14 -29.16 -28.38 39.40
C VAL A 14 -29.54 -27.01 38.83
N VAL A 15 -30.84 -26.71 38.72
CA VAL A 15 -31.31 -25.40 38.25
C VAL A 15 -30.85 -24.26 39.16
N LEU A 16 -30.97 -24.42 40.48
CA LEU A 16 -30.50 -23.42 41.45
C LEU A 16 -28.98 -23.22 41.39
N TYR A 17 -28.21 -24.31 41.28
CA TYR A 17 -26.76 -24.25 41.12
C TYR A 17 -26.36 -23.52 39.83
N LEU A 18 -26.97 -23.90 38.70
CA LEU A 18 -26.71 -23.26 37.41
C LEU A 18 -27.12 -21.78 37.42
N THR A 19 -28.26 -21.45 38.03
CA THR A 19 -28.73 -20.06 38.17
C THR A 19 -27.75 -19.24 39.00
N ARG A 20 -27.34 -19.75 40.17
CA ARG A 20 -26.32 -19.09 41.01
C ARG A 20 -25.01 -18.91 40.25
N TYR A 21 -24.54 -19.94 39.55
CA TYR A 21 -23.30 -19.88 38.78
C TYR A 21 -23.38 -18.81 37.69
N VAL A 22 -24.47 -18.76 36.93
CA VAL A 22 -24.70 -17.76 35.89
C VAL A 22 -24.82 -16.35 36.47
N CYS A 23 -25.54 -16.16 37.59
CA CYS A 23 -25.65 -14.88 38.28
C CYS A 23 -24.29 -14.39 38.80
N CYS A 24 -23.51 -15.27 39.44
CA CYS A 24 -22.17 -14.93 39.90
C CYS A 24 -21.27 -14.50 38.74
N LEU A 25 -21.28 -15.24 37.61
CA LEU A 25 -20.53 -14.87 36.42
C LEU A 25 -21.01 -13.53 35.83
N TYR A 26 -22.31 -13.29 35.80
CA TYR A 26 -22.85 -12.03 35.31
C TYR A 26 -22.35 -10.85 36.16
N LEU A 27 -22.54 -10.94 37.48
CA LEU A 27 -22.13 -9.91 38.46
C LEU A 27 -20.62 -9.68 38.46
N HIS A 28 -19.81 -10.72 38.20
CA HIS A 28 -18.35 -10.62 38.15
C HIS A 28 -17.83 -9.68 37.06
N LEU A 29 -18.59 -9.51 35.98
CA LEU A 29 -18.23 -8.67 34.82
C LEU A 29 -19.43 -7.83 34.39
N GLN A 30 -20.19 -7.29 35.36
CA GLN A 30 -21.41 -6.53 35.09
C GLN A 30 -21.15 -5.24 34.31
N ASP A 31 -20.01 -4.59 34.58
CA ASP A 31 -19.61 -3.31 34.00
C ASP A 31 -18.98 -3.46 32.60
N VAL A 32 -18.67 -4.69 32.18
CA VAL A 32 -18.07 -4.94 30.86
C VAL A 32 -19.16 -5.04 29.79
N PRO A 33 -19.17 -4.13 28.79
CA PRO A 33 -20.18 -4.16 27.74
C PRO A 33 -19.98 -5.36 26.81
N GLY A 34 -21.04 -5.77 26.11
CA GLY A 34 -20.97 -6.84 25.14
C GLY A 34 -22.32 -7.46 24.80
N PRO A 35 -22.38 -8.33 23.78
CA PRO A 35 -23.62 -8.96 23.34
C PRO A 35 -24.31 -9.73 24.45
N LEU A 36 -25.65 -9.66 24.50
CA LEU A 36 -26.43 -10.30 25.56
C LEU A 36 -26.13 -11.79 25.71
N PHE A 37 -26.11 -12.54 24.59
CA PHE A 37 -25.84 -13.99 24.62
C PHE A 37 -24.42 -14.31 25.12
N ALA A 38 -23.42 -13.52 24.76
CA ALA A 38 -22.03 -13.69 25.20
C ALA A 38 -21.89 -13.55 26.72
N LYS A 39 -22.76 -12.80 27.40
CA LYS A 39 -22.74 -12.67 28.86
C LYS A 39 -23.08 -13.99 29.58
N PHE A 40 -23.82 -14.88 28.93
CA PHE A 40 -24.36 -16.10 29.56
C PHE A 40 -23.78 -17.41 29.00
N THR A 41 -23.26 -17.40 27.77
CA THR A 41 -22.73 -18.62 27.15
C THR A 41 -21.56 -18.39 26.20
N ASN A 42 -20.64 -19.36 26.13
CA ASN A 42 -19.58 -19.40 25.13
C ASN A 42 -20.07 -19.87 23.75
N LEU A 43 -21.33 -20.30 23.61
CA LEU A 43 -21.86 -20.78 22.32
C LEU A 43 -21.81 -19.71 21.22
N GLN A 44 -21.94 -18.42 21.57
CA GLN A 44 -21.85 -17.33 20.60
C GLN A 44 -20.43 -17.22 20.01
N ARG A 45 -19.39 -17.23 20.85
CA ARG A 45 -18.00 -17.22 20.36
C ARG A 45 -17.60 -18.52 19.66
N VAL A 46 -18.18 -19.67 20.03
CA VAL A 46 -18.06 -20.93 19.26
C VAL A 46 -18.61 -20.74 17.85
N TRP A 47 -19.78 -20.13 17.71
CA TRP A 47 -20.40 -19.88 16.40
C TRP A 47 -19.58 -18.92 15.54
N TRP A 48 -19.07 -17.82 16.11
CA TRP A 48 -18.18 -16.88 15.39
C TRP A 48 -16.93 -17.57 14.83
N VAL A 49 -16.30 -18.45 15.61
CA VAL A 49 -15.11 -19.20 15.15
C VAL A 49 -15.48 -20.25 14.12
N LYS A 50 -16.58 -21.00 14.32
CA LYS A 50 -17.04 -22.02 13.38
C LYS A 50 -17.39 -21.45 12.00
N SER A 51 -17.75 -20.17 11.91
CA SER A 51 -18.08 -19.52 10.64
C SER A 51 -16.86 -19.18 9.78
N GLY A 52 -15.63 -19.32 10.29
CA GLY A 52 -14.40 -18.88 9.61
C GLY A 52 -14.20 -17.36 9.54
N ARG A 53 -15.08 -16.58 10.19
CA ARG A 53 -15.14 -15.10 10.07
C ARG A 53 -15.12 -14.38 11.42
N ALA A 54 -14.56 -15.03 12.44
CA ALA A 54 -14.52 -14.49 13.80
C ALA A 54 -13.93 -13.07 13.88
N HIS A 55 -12.92 -12.77 13.07
CA HIS A 55 -12.28 -11.45 13.03
C HIS A 55 -13.24 -10.33 12.59
N GLU A 56 -14.15 -10.59 11.64
CA GLU A 56 -15.21 -9.67 11.23
C GLU A 56 -16.22 -9.43 12.36
N TYR A 57 -16.63 -10.51 13.05
CA TYR A 57 -17.52 -10.39 14.21
C TYR A 57 -16.86 -9.60 15.33
N HIS A 58 -15.60 -9.90 15.67
CA HIS A 58 -14.85 -9.18 16.69
C HIS A 58 -14.76 -7.68 16.37
N ARG A 59 -14.44 -7.35 15.11
CA ARG A 59 -14.42 -5.96 14.62
C ARG A 59 -15.76 -5.27 14.84
N ARG A 60 -16.85 -5.92 14.42
CA ARG A 60 -18.21 -5.39 14.62
C ARG A 60 -18.54 -5.20 16.10
N MET A 61 -18.14 -6.11 16.96
CA MET A 61 -18.40 -5.99 18.40
C MET A 61 -17.63 -4.82 19.01
N HIS A 62 -16.35 -4.65 18.67
CA HIS A 62 -15.55 -3.51 19.13
C HIS A 62 -16.05 -2.17 18.58
N ALA A 63 -16.56 -2.13 17.35
CA ALA A 63 -17.19 -0.94 16.79
C ALA A 63 -18.47 -0.51 17.54
N VAL A 64 -19.21 -1.46 18.12
CA VAL A 64 -20.47 -1.19 18.84
C VAL A 64 -20.26 -0.94 20.33
N TYR A 65 -19.37 -1.70 20.98
CA TYR A 65 -19.23 -1.73 22.44
C TYR A 65 -17.94 -1.05 22.95
N GLY A 66 -17.05 -0.63 22.07
CA GLY A 66 -15.80 0.05 22.44
C GLY A 66 -14.59 -0.88 22.62
N PRO A 67 -13.52 -0.41 23.29
CA PRO A 67 -12.22 -1.08 23.30
C PRO A 67 -12.16 -2.34 24.18
N ALA A 68 -13.04 -2.47 25.17
CA ALA A 68 -13.14 -3.65 26.04
C ALA A 68 -14.53 -4.28 25.94
N VAL A 69 -14.61 -5.54 25.46
CA VAL A 69 -15.88 -6.20 25.13
C VAL A 69 -15.95 -7.63 25.66
N ARG A 70 -17.05 -7.97 26.32
CA ARG A 70 -17.34 -9.31 26.83
C ARG A 70 -17.75 -10.25 25.70
N PHE A 71 -16.88 -11.21 25.37
CA PHE A 71 -17.10 -12.23 24.31
C PHE A 71 -17.55 -13.59 24.86
N GLY A 72 -17.47 -13.77 26.17
CA GLY A 72 -17.99 -14.94 26.86
C GLY A 72 -18.30 -14.65 28.32
N PRO A 73 -18.86 -15.60 29.08
CA PRO A 73 -19.27 -15.37 30.47
C PRO A 73 -18.11 -14.94 31.36
N ASN A 74 -16.88 -15.36 31.04
CA ASN A 74 -15.66 -14.98 31.76
C ASN A 74 -14.53 -14.51 30.81
N MET A 75 -14.85 -14.09 29.59
CA MET A 75 -13.82 -13.67 28.62
C MET A 75 -14.09 -12.27 28.07
N VAL A 76 -13.08 -11.42 28.19
CA VAL A 76 -13.05 -10.04 27.72
C VAL A 76 -12.00 -9.88 26.61
N SER A 77 -12.44 -9.42 25.45
CA SER A 77 -11.60 -9.02 24.33
C SER A 77 -11.24 -7.55 24.46
N ILE A 78 -9.96 -7.23 24.26
CA ILE A 78 -9.44 -5.86 24.24
C ILE A 78 -8.92 -5.56 22.82
N SER A 79 -9.24 -4.39 22.27
CA SER A 79 -8.74 -3.96 20.94
C SER A 79 -7.60 -2.95 21.00
N ASP A 80 -7.43 -2.23 22.11
CA ASP A 80 -6.45 -1.14 22.24
C ASP A 80 -5.00 -1.67 22.39
N PRO A 81 -4.09 -1.41 21.43
CA PRO A 81 -2.72 -1.88 21.48
C PRO A 81 -1.89 -1.26 22.61
N ARG A 82 -2.28 -0.11 23.18
CA ARG A 82 -1.59 0.51 24.33
C ARG A 82 -1.63 -0.40 25.58
N THR A 83 -2.59 -1.32 25.63
CA THR A 83 -2.75 -2.27 26.74
C THR A 83 -1.87 -3.53 26.61
N ILE A 84 -1.17 -3.73 25.48
CA ILE A 84 -0.30 -4.88 25.23
C ILE A 84 0.71 -5.12 26.38
N PRO A 85 1.45 -4.12 26.89
CA PRO A 85 2.41 -4.34 27.97
C PRO A 85 1.77 -4.76 29.30
N ALA A 86 0.52 -4.34 29.54
CA ALA A 86 -0.22 -4.67 30.76
C ALA A 86 -0.74 -6.12 30.74
N ILE A 87 -1.24 -6.57 29.58
CA ILE A 87 -1.83 -7.93 29.41
C ILE A 87 -0.75 -8.98 29.10
N TYR A 88 0.33 -8.59 28.41
CA TYR A 88 1.43 -9.47 28.01
C TYR A 88 2.78 -9.00 28.55
N PRO A 89 2.94 -8.90 29.88
CA PRO A 89 4.15 -8.33 30.43
C PRO A 89 5.37 -9.26 30.28
N SER A 90 6.55 -8.67 30.45
CA SER A 90 7.82 -9.39 30.57
C SER A 90 8.06 -9.98 31.96
N ARG A 91 7.12 -9.81 32.92
CA ARG A 91 7.13 -10.43 34.26
C ARG A 91 6.18 -11.65 34.32
N PRO A 92 6.33 -12.58 35.27
CA PRO A 92 5.42 -13.70 35.41
C PRO A 92 4.08 -13.24 36.02
N GLY A 93 3.09 -14.11 36.05
CA GLY A 93 1.79 -13.88 36.68
C GLY A 93 0.62 -13.66 35.73
N PHE A 94 0.82 -13.82 34.42
CA PHE A 94 -0.29 -13.85 33.45
C PHE A 94 -0.26 -15.20 32.71
N PRO A 95 -0.75 -16.28 33.35
CA PRO A 95 -0.73 -17.59 32.72
C PRO A 95 -1.69 -17.64 31.53
N LYS A 96 -1.41 -18.54 30.60
CA LYS A 96 -2.29 -18.82 29.45
C LYS A 96 -3.59 -19.48 29.92
N SER A 97 -4.72 -19.11 29.33
CA SER A 97 -6.02 -19.73 29.62
C SER A 97 -6.12 -21.17 29.13
N ASP A 98 -7.22 -21.85 29.48
CA ASP A 98 -7.51 -23.22 29.03
C ASP A 98 -7.75 -23.34 27.52
N PHE A 99 -7.89 -22.23 26.80
CA PHE A 99 -7.85 -22.22 25.33
C PHE A 99 -6.64 -23.00 24.80
N TYR A 100 -5.48 -22.81 25.43
CA TYR A 100 -4.23 -23.44 25.02
C TYR A 100 -4.12 -24.91 25.43
N ARG A 101 -4.90 -25.36 26.42
CA ARG A 101 -4.92 -26.78 26.83
C ARG A 101 -5.36 -27.68 25.70
N THR A 102 -6.33 -27.23 24.90
CA THR A 102 -6.87 -27.95 23.73
C THR A 102 -5.84 -28.17 22.62
N GLN A 103 -4.70 -27.48 22.68
CA GLN A 103 -3.63 -27.54 21.68
C GLN A 103 -2.48 -28.47 22.09
N LYS A 104 -2.61 -29.18 23.21
CA LYS A 104 -1.65 -30.23 23.58
C LYS A 104 -1.86 -31.43 22.67
N PRO A 105 -0.85 -31.85 21.89
CA PRO A 105 -0.98 -33.08 21.12
C PRO A 105 -1.11 -34.25 22.10
N TYR A 106 -2.01 -35.18 21.78
CA TYR A 106 -2.37 -36.29 22.64
C TYR A 106 -2.09 -37.63 21.94
N THR A 107 -1.54 -38.59 22.69
CA THR A 107 -1.55 -39.99 22.28
C THR A 107 -2.20 -40.87 23.36
N PRO A 108 -2.99 -41.89 22.99
CA PRO A 108 -3.65 -42.77 23.96
C PRO A 108 -2.69 -43.38 24.99
N ASN A 109 -1.47 -43.74 24.56
CA ASN A 109 -0.50 -44.44 25.40
C ASN A 109 0.42 -43.50 26.21
N LYS A 110 0.56 -42.22 25.84
CA LYS A 110 1.48 -41.27 26.51
C LYS A 110 0.79 -40.01 27.05
N GLY A 111 -0.52 -39.90 26.89
CA GLY A 111 -1.32 -38.76 27.33
C GLY A 111 -1.07 -37.49 26.51
N ALA A 112 -1.46 -36.35 27.09
CA ALA A 112 -1.24 -35.02 26.51
C ALA A 112 0.21 -34.57 26.75
N MET A 113 0.92 -34.20 25.69
CA MET A 113 2.30 -33.71 25.77
C MET A 113 2.32 -32.17 25.83
N PRO A 114 2.81 -31.56 26.92
CA PRO A 114 3.02 -30.11 26.93
C PRO A 114 4.12 -29.72 25.93
N ALA A 115 4.00 -28.53 25.36
CA ALA A 115 5.00 -27.94 24.47
C ALA A 115 5.20 -26.46 24.83
N VAL A 116 6.25 -25.83 24.29
CA VAL A 116 6.57 -24.43 24.57
C VAL A 116 5.36 -23.52 24.33
N PHE A 117 4.62 -23.75 23.23
CA PHE A 117 3.48 -22.91 22.91
C PHE A 117 2.29 -23.08 23.87
N ASN A 118 1.91 -24.32 24.19
CA ASN A 118 0.65 -24.62 24.87
C ASN A 118 0.77 -24.74 26.41
N SER A 119 1.99 -24.71 26.95
CA SER A 119 2.22 -24.83 28.40
C SER A 119 1.67 -23.61 29.13
N GLN A 120 0.69 -23.84 30.01
CA GLN A 120 0.09 -22.80 30.86
C GLN A 120 0.97 -22.51 32.08
N ASP A 121 1.53 -23.56 32.68
CA ASP A 121 2.49 -23.48 33.77
C ASP A 121 3.75 -22.70 33.34
N GLU A 122 4.08 -21.66 34.10
CA GLU A 122 5.15 -20.73 33.73
C GLU A 122 6.55 -21.33 33.97
N ASP A 123 6.70 -22.18 34.98
CA ASP A 123 7.97 -22.83 35.31
C ASP A 123 8.31 -23.91 34.28
N LEU A 124 7.34 -24.75 33.92
CA LEU A 124 7.46 -25.73 32.85
C LEU A 124 7.74 -25.02 31.51
N HIS A 125 7.04 -23.92 31.22
CA HIS A 125 7.34 -23.13 30.03
C HIS A 125 8.78 -22.63 30.01
N LYS A 126 9.27 -22.10 31.14
CA LYS A 126 10.67 -21.65 31.27
C LYS A 126 11.63 -22.81 31.05
N ARG A 127 11.40 -23.96 31.69
CA ARG A 127 12.23 -25.18 31.55
C ARG A 127 12.24 -25.73 30.12
N LEU A 128 11.13 -25.62 29.39
CA LEU A 128 11.05 -26.01 27.99
C LEU A 128 11.69 -25.00 27.04
N ARG A 129 11.53 -23.69 27.30
CA ARG A 129 11.94 -22.63 26.36
C ARG A 129 13.40 -22.24 26.51
N SER A 130 13.86 -22.02 27.73
CA SER A 130 15.19 -21.46 28.00
C SER A 130 16.34 -22.26 27.37
N PRO A 131 16.34 -23.61 27.39
CA PRO A 131 17.45 -24.38 26.81
C PRO A 131 17.60 -24.19 25.29
N ILE A 132 16.48 -24.06 24.56
CA ILE A 132 16.50 -23.96 23.10
C ILE A 132 16.46 -22.53 22.58
N ALA A 133 16.11 -21.54 23.41
CA ALA A 133 15.95 -20.16 22.97
C ALA A 133 17.17 -19.57 22.24
N PRO A 134 18.43 -19.85 22.65
CA PRO A 134 19.61 -19.39 21.92
C PRO A 134 19.64 -19.85 20.46
N LEU A 135 19.10 -21.03 20.14
CA LEU A 135 19.09 -21.59 18.78
C LEU A 135 18.27 -20.75 17.80
N TYR A 136 17.32 -19.96 18.31
CA TYR A 136 16.42 -19.10 17.52
C TYR A 136 16.85 -17.63 17.54
N SER A 137 17.96 -17.30 18.19
CA SER A 137 18.55 -15.95 18.09
C SER A 137 19.02 -15.68 16.66
N MET A 138 18.96 -14.42 16.22
CA MET A 138 19.39 -14.07 14.86
C MET A 138 20.83 -14.52 14.58
N THR A 139 21.73 -14.39 15.56
CA THR A 139 23.12 -14.83 15.47
C THR A 139 23.27 -16.33 15.16
N ASN A 140 22.41 -17.20 15.69
CA ASN A 140 22.46 -18.64 15.38
C ASN A 140 21.66 -18.99 14.13
N VAL A 141 20.55 -18.29 13.86
CA VAL A 141 19.74 -18.49 12.65
C VAL A 141 20.54 -18.18 11.38
N VAL A 142 21.35 -17.12 11.38
CA VAL A 142 22.23 -16.79 10.24
C VAL A 142 23.27 -17.89 9.98
N LYS A 143 23.71 -18.66 10.98
CA LYS A 143 24.62 -19.81 10.76
C LYS A 143 23.96 -20.95 10.00
N LEU A 144 22.63 -21.00 10.00
CA LEU A 144 21.82 -22.00 9.30
C LEU A 144 21.31 -21.49 7.95
N GLU A 145 21.74 -20.30 7.52
CA GLU A 145 21.28 -19.64 6.31
C GLU A 145 21.45 -20.50 5.05
N SER A 146 22.53 -21.29 4.96
CA SER A 146 22.80 -22.17 3.82
C SER A 146 21.72 -23.24 3.61
N PHE A 147 20.99 -23.64 4.65
CA PHE A 147 19.85 -24.56 4.52
C PHE A 147 18.66 -23.89 3.82
N VAL A 148 18.48 -22.59 4.03
CA VAL A 148 17.47 -21.79 3.32
C VAL A 148 17.89 -21.63 1.86
N ASP A 149 19.18 -21.39 1.57
CA ASP A 149 19.70 -21.29 0.21
C ASP A 149 19.49 -22.57 -0.60
N GLN A 150 19.73 -23.74 0.00
CA GLN A 150 19.46 -25.03 -0.63
C GLN A 150 17.98 -25.22 -0.98
N THR A 151 17.08 -24.65 -0.18
CA THR A 151 15.63 -24.70 -0.43
C THR A 151 15.22 -23.74 -1.53
N LEU A 152 15.82 -22.53 -1.57
CA LEU A 152 15.60 -21.54 -2.63
C LEU A 152 16.03 -22.08 -4.01
N ALA A 153 17.17 -22.76 -4.07
CA ALA A 153 17.65 -23.37 -5.31
C ALA A 153 16.64 -24.34 -5.92
N VAL A 154 16.04 -25.20 -5.09
CA VAL A 154 15.01 -26.15 -5.55
C VAL A 154 13.71 -25.46 -5.91
N LEU A 155 13.30 -24.42 -5.18
CA LEU A 155 12.14 -23.63 -5.59
C LEU A 155 12.34 -23.06 -7.01
N LEU A 156 13.49 -22.45 -7.28
CA LEU A 156 13.80 -21.90 -8.60
C LEU A 156 13.81 -22.97 -9.69
N GLU A 157 14.46 -24.11 -9.45
CA GLU A 157 14.47 -25.25 -10.37
C GLU A 157 13.05 -25.70 -10.72
N GLN A 158 12.18 -25.84 -9.72
CA GLN A 158 10.82 -26.32 -9.91
C GLN A 158 9.93 -25.27 -10.59
N LEU A 159 10.09 -23.99 -10.28
CA LEU A 159 9.35 -22.92 -10.96
C LEU A 159 9.77 -22.81 -12.44
N ASP A 160 11.08 -22.83 -12.70
CA ASP A 160 11.64 -22.77 -14.05
C ASP A 160 11.20 -23.98 -14.88
N GLY A 161 11.30 -25.19 -14.32
CA GLY A 161 10.98 -26.42 -15.05
C GLY A 161 9.50 -26.68 -15.29
N ARG A 162 8.60 -26.09 -14.48
CA ARG A 162 7.15 -26.40 -14.54
C ARG A 162 6.30 -25.30 -15.15
N PHE A 163 6.69 -24.04 -15.01
CA PHE A 163 5.79 -22.91 -15.31
C PHE A 163 6.38 -21.90 -16.30
N LEU A 164 7.67 -22.00 -16.65
CA LEU A 164 8.21 -21.21 -17.76
C LEU A 164 7.99 -21.93 -19.09
N GLY A 165 7.48 -21.21 -20.10
CA GLY A 165 7.20 -21.74 -21.43
C GLY A 165 6.36 -20.78 -22.28
N SER A 166 5.95 -21.24 -23.47
CA SER A 166 5.22 -20.41 -24.46
C SER A 166 3.80 -20.05 -24.07
N ASN A 167 3.20 -20.80 -23.14
CA ASN A 167 1.82 -20.60 -22.69
C ASN A 167 1.89 -20.17 -21.23
N ASP A 168 1.37 -18.99 -20.88
CA ASP A 168 1.34 -18.51 -19.50
C ASP A 168 0.52 -19.47 -18.61
N VAL A 169 1.18 -20.46 -17.99
CA VAL A 169 0.52 -21.51 -17.19
C VAL A 169 0.16 -20.97 -15.81
N PRO A 170 -1.14 -20.86 -15.46
CA PRO A 170 -1.55 -20.46 -14.13
C PRO A 170 -1.18 -21.51 -13.08
N PHE A 171 -0.69 -21.06 -11.92
CA PHE A 171 -0.47 -21.94 -10.77
C PHE A 171 -0.75 -21.23 -9.45
N ASP A 172 -0.98 -22.03 -8.40
CA ASP A 172 -1.20 -21.52 -7.05
C ASP A 172 0.13 -21.09 -6.40
N LEU A 173 0.58 -19.87 -6.69
CA LEU A 173 1.76 -19.27 -6.04
C LEU A 173 1.65 -19.36 -4.52
N GLY A 174 0.45 -19.19 -3.96
CA GLY A 174 0.21 -19.34 -2.54
C GLY A 174 0.65 -20.70 -2.02
N SER A 175 0.27 -21.79 -2.67
CA SER A 175 0.70 -23.14 -2.28
C SER A 175 2.22 -23.34 -2.36
N TRP A 176 2.88 -22.79 -3.38
CA TRP A 176 4.35 -22.87 -3.53
C TRP A 176 5.10 -22.11 -2.43
N LEU A 177 4.61 -20.95 -2.00
CA LEU A 177 5.18 -20.23 -0.84
C LEU A 177 5.09 -21.06 0.44
N GLN A 178 4.02 -21.85 0.60
CA GLN A 178 3.87 -22.76 1.74
C GLN A 178 4.76 -23.99 1.63
N TYR A 179 4.91 -24.57 0.43
CA TYR A 179 5.85 -25.65 0.19
C TYR A 179 7.28 -25.25 0.51
N PHE A 180 7.68 -24.03 0.12
CA PHE A 180 8.98 -23.46 0.48
C PHE A 180 9.16 -23.37 2.00
N ALA A 181 8.20 -22.79 2.72
CA ALA A 181 8.29 -22.65 4.17
C ALA A 181 8.30 -24.00 4.91
N PHE A 182 7.64 -25.04 4.38
CA PHE A 182 7.75 -26.40 4.91
C PHE A 182 9.12 -26.99 4.66
N ASP A 183 9.59 -27.01 3.41
CA ASP A 183 10.87 -27.62 3.09
C ASP A 183 12.04 -26.88 3.74
N SER A 184 11.96 -25.56 3.92
CA SER A 184 12.97 -24.79 4.65
C SER A 184 13.03 -25.19 6.12
N MET A 185 11.88 -25.24 6.81
CA MET A 185 11.82 -25.68 8.21
C MET A 185 12.21 -27.16 8.37
N GLY A 186 11.88 -28.01 7.39
CA GLY A 186 12.33 -29.40 7.35
C GLY A 186 13.85 -29.49 7.28
N THR A 187 14.46 -28.71 6.39
CA THR A 187 15.91 -28.67 6.23
C THR A 187 16.60 -28.16 7.49
N LEU A 188 16.09 -27.08 8.11
CA LEU A 188 16.60 -26.54 9.37
C LEU A 188 16.47 -27.53 10.54
N THR A 189 15.41 -28.35 10.57
CA THR A 189 15.13 -29.25 11.69
C THR A 189 15.80 -30.62 11.54
N PHE A 190 15.89 -31.14 10.32
CA PHE A 190 16.27 -32.53 10.04
C PHE A 190 17.45 -32.68 9.09
N SER A 191 18.07 -31.58 8.64
CA SER A 191 19.03 -31.57 7.51
C SER A 191 18.44 -32.17 6.23
N ARG A 192 17.10 -32.18 6.09
CA ARG A 192 16.40 -32.80 4.96
C ARG A 192 15.05 -32.12 4.68
N ARG A 193 14.77 -31.88 3.39
CA ARG A 193 13.44 -31.44 2.91
C ARG A 193 12.39 -32.55 3.05
N TYR A 194 11.13 -32.18 3.19
CA TYR A 194 10.02 -33.14 3.19
C TYR A 194 9.66 -33.59 1.76
N GLY A 195 9.99 -32.78 0.76
CA GLY A 195 9.77 -33.06 -0.65
C GLY A 195 8.57 -32.33 -1.25
N PHE A 196 8.08 -31.26 -0.61
CA PHE A 196 6.90 -30.53 -1.09
C PHE A 196 7.21 -29.82 -2.41
N LEU A 197 8.35 -29.16 -2.50
CA LEU A 197 8.78 -28.43 -3.70
C LEU A 197 8.99 -29.38 -4.87
N GLU A 198 9.73 -30.47 -4.66
CA GLU A 198 10.03 -31.44 -5.72
C GLU A 198 8.75 -32.08 -6.30
N GLN A 199 7.73 -32.28 -5.47
CA GLN A 199 6.48 -32.94 -5.87
C GLN A 199 5.37 -31.97 -6.26
N GLY A 200 5.45 -30.70 -5.87
CA GLY A 200 4.42 -29.69 -6.09
C GLY A 200 3.09 -29.97 -5.39
N ARG A 201 3.10 -30.73 -4.28
CA ARG A 201 1.89 -31.16 -3.56
C ARG A 201 2.12 -31.39 -2.07
N ASP A 202 1.02 -31.51 -1.31
CA ASP A 202 1.05 -31.86 0.12
C ASP A 202 1.63 -33.26 0.36
N MET A 203 2.87 -33.32 0.86
CA MET A 203 3.58 -34.57 1.11
C MET A 203 3.09 -35.24 2.39
N ASN A 204 2.71 -36.52 2.28
CA ASN A 204 2.16 -37.33 3.37
C ASN A 204 0.88 -36.74 4.02
N GLY A 205 0.21 -35.78 3.37
CA GLY A 205 -0.99 -35.14 3.89
C GLY A 205 -0.76 -34.23 5.12
N ILE A 206 0.48 -33.77 5.34
CA ILE A 206 0.86 -32.99 6.53
C ILE A 206 0.07 -31.68 6.59
N LEU A 207 -0.05 -30.93 5.49
CA LEU A 207 -0.80 -29.66 5.47
C LEU A 207 -2.28 -29.89 5.79
N GLY A 208 -2.87 -30.94 5.21
CA GLY A 208 -4.23 -31.34 5.49
C GLY A 208 -4.46 -31.64 6.97
N GLU A 209 -3.56 -32.38 7.60
CA GLU A 209 -3.64 -32.72 9.03
C GLU A 209 -3.45 -31.50 9.95
N ILE A 210 -2.52 -30.60 9.62
CA ILE A 210 -2.33 -29.35 10.36
C ILE A 210 -3.58 -28.47 10.27
N TRP A 211 -4.19 -28.36 9.09
CA TRP A 211 -5.41 -27.57 8.92
C TRP A 211 -6.60 -28.16 9.69
N LYS A 212 -6.78 -29.48 9.66
CA LYS A 212 -7.80 -30.17 10.48
C LYS A 212 -7.56 -29.93 11.98
N PHE A 213 -6.29 -29.98 12.41
CA PHE A 213 -5.92 -29.65 13.78
C PHE A 213 -6.32 -28.22 14.13
N MET A 214 -5.96 -27.22 13.31
CA MET A 214 -6.29 -25.81 13.57
C MET A 214 -7.81 -25.55 13.63
N LYS A 215 -8.59 -26.10 12.70
CA LYS A 215 -10.07 -25.98 12.76
C LYS A 215 -10.65 -26.60 14.03
N ARG A 216 -10.10 -27.73 14.48
CA ARG A 216 -10.56 -28.39 15.71
C ARG A 216 -10.25 -27.54 16.94
N VAL A 217 -8.98 -27.18 17.12
CA VAL A 217 -8.53 -26.51 18.36
C VAL A 217 -9.07 -25.08 18.47
N SER A 218 -9.30 -24.39 17.34
CA SER A 218 -9.90 -23.06 17.36
C SER A 218 -11.32 -23.08 17.92
N VAL A 219 -12.16 -24.02 17.47
CA VAL A 219 -13.54 -24.19 17.96
C VAL A 219 -13.55 -24.75 19.38
N MET A 220 -12.80 -25.82 19.64
CA MET A 220 -12.75 -26.47 20.95
C MET A 220 -12.14 -25.57 22.03
N GLY A 221 -11.18 -24.71 21.66
CA GLY A 221 -10.61 -23.72 22.56
C GLY A 221 -11.61 -22.70 23.08
N GLN A 222 -12.76 -22.50 22.41
CA GLN A 222 -13.82 -21.63 22.92
C GLN A 222 -14.62 -22.29 24.06
N ILE A 223 -14.55 -23.63 24.17
CA ILE A 223 -15.23 -24.46 25.18
C ILE A 223 -14.30 -25.58 25.69
N PRO A 224 -13.15 -25.25 26.34
CA PRO A 224 -12.10 -26.23 26.62
C PRO A 224 -12.52 -27.44 27.44
N TRP A 225 -13.46 -27.27 28.36
CA TRP A 225 -14.01 -28.36 29.18
C TRP A 225 -14.63 -29.48 28.33
N PHE A 226 -15.19 -29.15 27.17
CA PHE A 226 -15.80 -30.12 26.26
C PHE A 226 -14.74 -30.91 25.48
N ASP A 227 -13.58 -30.29 25.17
CA ASP A 227 -12.46 -31.00 24.53
C ASP A 227 -11.86 -32.06 25.46
N GLU A 228 -11.72 -31.73 26.75
CA GLU A 228 -11.27 -32.68 27.76
C GLU A 228 -12.20 -33.90 27.84
N PHE A 229 -13.52 -33.66 27.87
CA PHE A 229 -14.52 -34.72 27.79
C PHE A 229 -14.38 -35.56 26.52
N CYS A 230 -14.20 -34.92 25.36
CA CYS A 230 -14.04 -35.62 24.08
C CYS A 230 -12.77 -36.50 24.02
N ASN A 231 -11.66 -36.06 24.59
CA ASN A 231 -10.38 -36.76 24.51
C ASN A 231 -10.21 -37.85 25.58
N THR A 232 -10.95 -37.77 26.69
CA THR A 232 -10.90 -38.75 27.78
C THR A 232 -11.96 -39.85 27.66
N ASN A 233 -13.01 -39.62 26.85
CA ASN A 233 -14.09 -40.58 26.67
C ASN A 233 -13.69 -41.72 25.70
N PRO A 234 -13.63 -42.99 26.16
CA PRO A 234 -13.22 -44.13 25.34
C PRO A 234 -14.13 -44.35 24.11
N PHE A 235 -15.44 -44.08 24.25
CA PHE A 235 -16.39 -44.22 23.16
C PHE A 235 -16.20 -43.17 22.07
N ILE A 236 -15.83 -41.94 22.44
CA ILE A 236 -15.53 -40.89 21.46
C ILE A 236 -14.20 -41.21 20.75
N ALA A 237 -13.21 -41.74 21.47
CA ALA A 237 -11.92 -42.13 20.92
C ALA A 237 -12.03 -43.23 19.84
N LEU A 238 -13.06 -44.09 19.90
CA LEU A 238 -13.33 -45.10 18.87
C LEU A 238 -13.66 -44.50 17.49
N PHE A 239 -14.33 -43.35 17.46
CA PHE A 239 -14.77 -42.71 16.22
C PHE A 239 -13.93 -41.50 15.82
N ARG A 240 -12.90 -41.16 16.60
CA ARG A 240 -12.17 -39.90 16.43
C ARG A 240 -10.68 -40.04 16.69
N SER A 241 -9.88 -39.68 15.69
CA SER A 241 -8.42 -39.54 15.85
C SER A 241 -8.09 -38.53 16.96
N PRO A 242 -7.12 -38.84 17.85
CA PRO A 242 -6.70 -37.91 18.87
C PRO A 242 -6.11 -36.62 18.31
N THR A 243 -6.25 -35.53 19.06
CA THR A 243 -5.78 -34.20 18.68
C THR A 243 -4.26 -34.22 18.41
N GLY A 244 -3.85 -33.84 17.19
CA GLY A 244 -2.44 -33.73 16.79
C GLY A 244 -1.75 -35.05 16.43
N PHE A 245 -2.48 -36.17 16.41
CA PHE A 245 -1.90 -37.50 16.20
C PHE A 245 -1.21 -37.70 14.84
N GLY A 246 -1.78 -37.15 13.76
CA GLY A 246 -1.19 -37.24 12.42
C GLY A 246 0.20 -36.62 12.35
N VAL A 247 0.36 -35.43 12.93
CA VAL A 247 1.65 -34.71 12.99
C VAL A 247 2.63 -35.42 13.91
N LEU A 248 2.18 -35.94 15.06
CA LEU A 248 3.06 -36.70 15.96
C LEU A 248 3.65 -37.95 15.31
N LYS A 249 2.91 -38.65 14.44
CA LYS A 249 3.45 -39.79 13.68
C LYS A 249 4.64 -39.38 12.81
N VAL A 250 4.56 -38.22 12.18
CA VAL A 250 5.64 -37.68 11.35
C VAL A 250 6.85 -37.32 12.22
N VAL A 251 6.63 -36.67 13.36
CA VAL A 251 7.69 -36.38 14.35
C VAL A 251 8.38 -37.66 14.81
N ASP A 252 7.59 -38.66 15.24
CA ASP A 252 8.12 -39.92 15.75
C ASP A 252 8.94 -40.65 14.68
N LYS A 253 8.49 -40.63 13.42
CA LYS A 253 9.25 -41.18 12.29
C LYS A 253 10.62 -40.53 12.14
N PHE A 254 10.70 -39.19 12.15
CA PHE A 254 11.98 -38.48 11.98
C PHE A 254 12.92 -38.68 13.16
N ILE A 255 12.39 -38.70 14.39
CA ILE A 255 13.20 -38.96 15.58
C ILE A 255 13.77 -40.39 15.54
N LEU A 256 12.94 -41.39 15.19
CA LEU A 256 13.41 -42.77 15.07
C LEU A 256 14.48 -42.92 13.99
N GLN A 257 14.33 -42.25 12.84
CA GLN A 257 15.34 -42.24 11.78
C GLN A 257 16.66 -41.56 12.20
N ARG A 258 16.61 -40.61 13.13
CA ARG A 258 17.81 -39.97 13.69
C ARG A 258 18.52 -40.85 14.72
N LEU A 259 17.75 -41.62 15.50
CA LEU A 259 18.29 -42.50 16.54
C LEU A 259 18.70 -43.90 16.02
N ALA A 260 18.34 -44.25 14.79
CA ALA A 260 18.75 -45.52 14.18
C ALA A 260 20.28 -45.58 14.03
N PRO A 261 20.91 -46.76 14.16
CA PRO A 261 22.35 -46.93 13.92
C PRO A 261 22.73 -46.45 12.51
N ARG A 262 23.74 -45.60 12.40
CA ARG A 262 24.29 -45.08 11.12
C ARG A 262 25.75 -45.44 10.98
N GLU A 263 26.22 -45.62 9.75
CA GLU A 263 27.65 -45.83 9.48
C GLU A 263 28.44 -44.55 9.83
N LYS A 264 29.69 -44.72 10.29
CA LYS A 264 30.52 -43.59 10.79
C LYS A 264 30.71 -42.48 9.75
N ASP A 265 30.67 -42.80 8.47
CA ASP A 265 30.86 -41.85 7.37
C ASP A 265 29.58 -41.03 7.05
N GLU A 266 28.41 -41.43 7.55
CA GLU A 266 27.16 -40.65 7.39
C GLU A 266 26.96 -39.61 8.51
N VAL A 267 27.76 -39.65 9.57
CA VAL A 267 27.70 -38.68 10.67
C VAL A 267 28.44 -37.41 10.27
N SER A 268 27.88 -36.67 9.32
CA SER A 268 28.33 -35.30 9.08
C SER A 268 28.07 -34.45 10.34
N ASP A 269 28.78 -33.34 10.50
CA ASP A 269 28.65 -32.35 11.57
C ASP A 269 27.21 -31.74 11.57
N GLU A 270 26.21 -32.54 12.00
CA GLU A 270 24.78 -32.31 11.85
C GLU A 270 24.34 -31.18 12.78
N LYS A 271 24.51 -29.94 12.30
CA LYS A 271 24.13 -28.69 12.98
C LYS A 271 22.63 -28.42 12.99
N ASP A 272 21.79 -29.36 12.55
CA ASP A 272 20.34 -29.16 12.55
C ASP A 272 19.74 -29.11 13.96
N MET A 273 18.52 -28.58 14.03
CA MET A 273 17.87 -28.35 15.32
C MET A 273 17.55 -29.65 16.06
N LEU A 274 17.20 -30.75 15.38
CA LEU A 274 16.92 -32.01 16.06
C LEU A 274 18.15 -32.57 16.76
N SER A 275 19.31 -32.55 16.10
CA SER A 275 20.58 -32.97 16.71
C SER A 275 20.92 -32.08 17.91
N GLN A 276 20.74 -30.76 17.78
CA GLN A 276 20.94 -29.83 18.90
C GLN A 276 19.94 -30.07 20.05
N PHE A 277 18.69 -30.38 19.77
CA PHE A 277 17.68 -30.72 20.78
C PHE A 277 18.05 -31.97 21.56
N LEU A 278 18.47 -33.03 20.88
CA LEU A 278 18.92 -34.27 21.51
C LEU A 278 20.17 -34.02 22.38
N ASN A 279 21.13 -33.24 21.88
CA ASN A 279 22.34 -32.89 22.62
C ASN A 279 22.04 -32.03 23.86
N ILE A 280 21.14 -31.06 23.75
CA ILE A 280 20.69 -30.22 24.89
C ILE A 280 20.03 -31.09 25.95
N GLN A 281 19.17 -32.04 25.56
CA GLN A 281 18.51 -32.92 26.52
C GLN A 281 19.50 -33.89 27.17
N ALA A 282 20.46 -34.45 26.41
CA ALA A 282 21.47 -35.35 26.94
C ALA A 282 22.44 -34.65 27.92
N SER A 283 22.75 -33.37 27.67
CA SER A 283 23.69 -32.58 28.50
C SER A 283 23.03 -31.87 29.68
N ASN A 284 21.70 -31.80 29.74
CA ASN A 284 20.99 -31.10 30.81
C ASN A 284 19.93 -32.00 31.48
N PRO A 285 20.20 -32.55 32.68
CA PRO A 285 19.27 -33.45 33.37
C PRO A 285 17.97 -32.77 33.83
N ASP A 286 17.92 -31.44 33.92
CA ASP A 286 16.69 -30.70 34.26
C ASP A 286 15.68 -30.69 33.09
N VAL A 287 16.15 -31.02 31.88
CA VAL A 287 15.32 -31.15 30.68
C VAL A 287 14.64 -32.51 30.66
N MET A 288 13.32 -32.48 30.58
CA MET A 288 12.47 -33.66 30.54
C MET A 288 12.80 -34.55 29.32
N PRO A 289 12.76 -35.89 29.46
CA PRO A 289 13.11 -36.82 28.39
C PRO A 289 12.27 -36.67 27.10
N TRP A 290 11.04 -36.19 27.22
CA TRP A 290 10.14 -35.98 26.08
C TRP A 290 10.33 -34.63 25.39
N ALA A 291 11.16 -33.72 25.92
CA ALA A 291 11.33 -32.36 25.36
C ALA A 291 11.77 -32.34 23.89
N PRO A 292 12.75 -33.13 23.42
CA PRO A 292 13.13 -33.14 22.01
C PRO A 292 11.94 -33.42 21.09
N ARG A 293 11.08 -34.38 21.46
CA ARG A 293 9.83 -34.68 20.74
C ARG A 293 8.87 -33.49 20.72
N ALA A 294 8.71 -32.79 21.83
CA ALA A 294 7.86 -31.60 21.91
C ALA A 294 8.41 -30.40 21.14
N TRP A 295 9.73 -30.19 21.14
CA TRP A 295 10.39 -29.14 20.37
C TRP A 295 10.30 -29.41 18.87
N THR A 296 10.57 -30.65 18.43
CA THR A 296 10.39 -31.05 17.03
C THR A 296 8.93 -30.90 16.58
N PHE A 297 7.96 -31.34 17.39
CA PHE A 297 6.54 -31.12 17.11
C PHE A 297 6.23 -29.61 16.93
N SER A 298 6.79 -28.76 17.79
CA SER A 298 6.59 -27.32 17.72
C SER A 298 7.14 -26.72 16.41
N ASN A 299 8.30 -27.17 15.94
CA ASN A 299 8.90 -26.68 14.70
C ASN A 299 8.05 -27.03 13.47
N ILE A 300 7.60 -28.29 13.37
CA ILE A 300 6.74 -28.70 12.24
C ILE A 300 5.42 -27.92 12.22
N MET A 301 4.82 -27.70 13.40
CA MET A 301 3.52 -27.03 13.51
C MET A 301 3.59 -25.52 13.27
N ALA A 302 4.65 -24.85 13.74
CA ALA A 302 4.68 -23.39 13.84
C ALA A 302 5.51 -22.70 12.76
N GLY A 303 6.51 -23.36 12.15
CA GLY A 303 7.47 -22.69 11.27
C GLY A 303 6.94 -22.35 9.88
N SER A 304 5.96 -23.10 9.39
CA SER A 304 5.70 -23.13 7.95
C SER A 304 4.45 -22.38 7.52
N ASP A 305 3.29 -22.66 8.11
CA ASP A 305 2.03 -21.98 7.76
C ASP A 305 2.12 -20.47 8.02
N SER A 306 2.65 -20.07 9.18
CA SER A 306 2.71 -18.66 9.57
C SER A 306 3.61 -17.83 8.67
N THR A 307 4.76 -18.37 8.30
CA THR A 307 5.72 -17.65 7.45
C THR A 307 5.16 -17.55 6.02
N ALA A 308 4.58 -18.64 5.51
CA ALA A 308 3.91 -18.66 4.21
C ALA A 308 2.75 -17.67 4.12
N ASN A 309 2.01 -17.45 5.21
CA ASN A 309 0.94 -16.45 5.28
C ASN A 309 1.46 -15.02 5.06
N VAL A 310 2.57 -14.66 5.71
CA VAL A 310 3.18 -13.34 5.51
C VAL A 310 3.73 -13.22 4.10
N MET A 311 4.40 -14.25 3.57
CA MET A 311 4.88 -14.27 2.18
C MET A 311 3.73 -14.07 1.18
N ARG A 312 2.62 -14.80 1.35
CA ARG A 312 1.42 -14.66 0.52
C ARG A 312 0.82 -13.26 0.59
N THR A 313 0.82 -12.67 1.78
CA THR A 313 0.33 -11.31 1.99
C THR A 313 1.17 -10.29 1.22
N ILE A 314 2.51 -10.40 1.32
CA ILE A 314 3.42 -9.54 0.57
C ILE A 314 3.16 -9.72 -0.93
N MET A 315 3.19 -10.95 -1.44
CA MET A 315 3.02 -11.21 -2.87
C MET A 315 1.66 -10.76 -3.39
N TYR A 316 0.56 -11.05 -2.70
CA TYR A 316 -0.77 -10.61 -3.12
C TYR A 316 -0.84 -9.09 -3.22
N ASN A 317 -0.43 -8.36 -2.18
CA ASN A 317 -0.56 -6.91 -2.17
C ASN A 317 0.38 -6.24 -3.17
N LEU A 318 1.62 -6.71 -3.33
CA LEU A 318 2.50 -6.18 -4.38
C LEU A 318 1.91 -6.43 -5.79
N LEU A 319 1.35 -7.61 -6.05
CA LEU A 319 0.79 -7.92 -7.36
C LEU A 319 -0.46 -7.11 -7.69
N VAL A 320 -1.25 -6.75 -6.68
CA VAL A 320 -2.44 -5.88 -6.82
C VAL A 320 -2.04 -4.40 -6.89
N HIS A 321 -1.07 -3.97 -6.09
CA HIS A 321 -0.57 -2.59 -6.01
C HIS A 321 0.77 -2.46 -6.76
N ARG A 322 0.70 -2.37 -8.09
CA ARG A 322 1.87 -2.42 -8.99
C ARG A 322 2.89 -1.31 -8.75
N ASP A 323 2.46 -0.17 -8.22
CA ASP A 323 3.32 0.93 -7.75
C ASP A 323 4.27 0.45 -6.64
N THR A 324 3.73 -0.22 -5.62
CA THR A 324 4.53 -0.78 -4.53
C THR A 324 5.43 -1.93 -4.99
N LEU A 325 4.99 -2.72 -5.98
CA LEU A 325 5.82 -3.74 -6.63
C LEU A 325 7.00 -3.12 -7.37
N SER A 326 6.77 -2.09 -8.18
CA SER A 326 7.83 -1.41 -8.92
C SER A 326 8.86 -0.85 -7.95
N ARG A 327 8.41 -0.14 -6.92
CA ARG A 327 9.29 0.48 -5.93
C ARG A 327 10.17 -0.53 -5.19
N LEU A 328 9.62 -1.69 -4.82
CA LEU A 328 10.42 -2.77 -4.22
C LEU A 328 11.39 -3.37 -5.25
N GLN A 329 10.96 -3.58 -6.48
CA GLN A 329 11.84 -4.09 -7.53
C GLN A 329 13.00 -3.14 -7.81
N ASP A 330 12.78 -1.83 -7.78
CA ASP A 330 13.80 -0.82 -7.97
C ASP A 330 14.86 -0.88 -6.85
N GLU A 331 14.44 -0.93 -5.58
CA GLU A 331 15.36 -1.12 -4.44
C GLU A 331 16.19 -2.41 -4.57
N LEU A 332 15.57 -3.51 -5.00
CA LEU A 332 16.26 -4.79 -5.17
C LEU A 332 17.25 -4.78 -6.33
N LEU A 333 16.91 -4.13 -7.44
CA LEU A 333 17.80 -3.97 -8.60
C LEU A 333 18.96 -3.01 -8.29
N GLU A 334 18.70 -1.95 -7.53
CA GLU A 334 19.74 -1.06 -7.02
C GLU A 334 20.69 -1.82 -6.09
N SER A 335 20.17 -2.61 -5.16
CA SER A 335 20.97 -3.49 -4.29
C SER A 335 21.79 -4.49 -5.11
N GLU A 336 21.22 -5.13 -6.12
CA GLU A 336 21.97 -6.01 -7.04
C GLU A 336 23.16 -5.29 -7.65
N SER A 337 22.96 -4.06 -8.13
CA SER A 337 24.00 -3.28 -8.81
C SER A 337 25.07 -2.72 -7.86
N SER A 338 24.68 -2.23 -6.68
CA SER A 338 25.53 -1.46 -5.76
C SER A 338 26.23 -2.32 -4.72
N ASN A 339 25.55 -3.34 -4.20
CA ASN A 339 26.04 -4.16 -3.11
C ASN A 339 26.19 -5.65 -3.46
N GLY A 340 25.91 -6.03 -4.71
CA GLY A 340 26.09 -7.39 -5.23
C GLY A 340 25.05 -8.38 -4.71
N LEU A 341 23.82 -7.93 -4.46
CA LEU A 341 22.72 -8.83 -4.06
C LEU A 341 22.53 -9.95 -5.08
N SER A 342 22.65 -11.20 -4.61
CA SER A 342 22.45 -12.40 -5.45
C SER A 342 20.97 -12.60 -5.76
N ARG A 343 20.64 -12.84 -7.05
CA ARG A 343 19.28 -13.19 -7.48
C ARG A 343 18.81 -14.56 -6.96
N THR A 344 19.72 -15.49 -6.71
CA THR A 344 19.35 -16.89 -6.39
C THR A 344 19.56 -17.25 -4.93
N CYS A 345 20.50 -16.58 -4.26
CA CYS A 345 20.88 -16.82 -2.87
C CYS A 345 21.23 -15.50 -2.17
N PRO A 346 20.27 -14.58 -2.00
CA PRO A 346 20.51 -13.30 -1.34
C PRO A 346 20.96 -13.53 0.11
N SER A 347 22.12 -13.01 0.49
CA SER A 347 22.63 -13.17 1.84
C SER A 347 21.88 -12.27 2.84
N TRP A 348 21.73 -12.72 4.08
CA TRP A 348 21.10 -11.97 5.16
C TRP A 348 21.72 -10.58 5.33
N GLU A 349 23.05 -10.50 5.24
CA GLU A 349 23.80 -9.24 5.32
C GLU A 349 23.30 -8.21 4.30
N LYS A 350 22.92 -8.64 3.09
CA LYS A 350 22.51 -7.74 1.99
C LYS A 350 21.03 -7.38 2.02
N VAL A 351 20.17 -8.24 2.60
CA VAL A 351 18.72 -8.00 2.63
C VAL A 351 18.21 -7.41 3.95
N ARG A 352 18.96 -7.53 5.05
CA ARG A 352 18.46 -7.16 6.38
C ARG A 352 18.15 -5.67 6.52
N ASP A 353 18.91 -4.82 5.84
CA ASP A 353 18.88 -3.36 5.99
C ASP A 353 18.23 -2.65 4.78
N LEU A 354 17.49 -3.38 3.92
CA LEU A 354 16.75 -2.81 2.78
C LEU A 354 15.46 -2.12 3.26
N PRO A 355 15.36 -0.78 3.19
CA PRO A 355 14.26 -0.04 3.85
C PRO A 355 12.86 -0.38 3.34
N TYR A 356 12.67 -0.48 2.03
CA TYR A 356 11.38 -0.71 1.41
C TYR A 356 10.94 -2.17 1.49
N LEU A 357 11.87 -3.12 1.36
CA LEU A 357 11.64 -4.53 1.68
C LEU A 357 11.19 -4.69 3.13
N ASP A 358 11.86 -4.02 4.07
CA ASP A 358 11.50 -4.05 5.48
C ASP A 358 10.11 -3.44 5.73
N ALA A 359 9.80 -2.32 5.09
CA ALA A 359 8.49 -1.70 5.10
C ALA A 359 7.38 -2.64 4.59
N CYS A 360 7.61 -3.34 3.48
CA CYS A 360 6.67 -4.33 2.94
C CYS A 360 6.45 -5.50 3.91
N VAL A 361 7.52 -5.98 4.56
CA VAL A 361 7.42 -7.06 5.54
C VAL A 361 6.63 -6.61 6.77
N LEU A 362 6.91 -5.44 7.33
CA LEU A 362 6.20 -4.88 8.47
C LEU A 362 4.72 -4.63 8.15
N GLU A 363 4.43 -4.10 6.97
CA GLU A 363 3.05 -3.86 6.55
C GLU A 363 2.27 -5.16 6.33
N ALA A 364 2.91 -6.21 5.80
CA ALA A 364 2.28 -7.52 5.69
C ALA A 364 2.00 -8.16 7.06
N LEU A 365 2.96 -8.06 7.99
CA LEU A 365 2.79 -8.52 9.37
C LEU A 365 1.65 -7.80 10.07
N ARG A 366 1.47 -6.50 9.79
CA ARG A 366 0.36 -5.70 10.31
C ARG A 366 -0.97 -6.13 9.71
N LEU A 367 -1.05 -6.16 8.38
CA LEU A 367 -2.30 -6.31 7.66
C LEU A 367 -2.85 -7.74 7.77
N HIS A 368 -2.04 -8.79 7.62
CA HIS A 368 -2.53 -10.17 7.74
C HIS A 368 -1.68 -10.94 8.75
N PRO A 369 -1.93 -10.77 10.06
CA PRO A 369 -1.24 -11.56 11.06
C PRO A 369 -1.69 -13.04 10.95
N PRO A 370 -0.78 -14.01 11.05
CA PRO A 370 -1.13 -15.42 10.90
C PRO A 370 -2.14 -15.94 11.93
N PHE A 371 -2.28 -15.28 13.09
CA PHE A 371 -3.27 -15.61 14.12
C PHE A 371 -4.19 -14.43 14.39
N CYS A 372 -5.50 -14.69 14.46
CA CYS A 372 -6.52 -13.62 14.48
C CYS A 372 -7.54 -13.72 15.62
N LEU A 373 -7.47 -14.73 16.49
CA LEU A 373 -8.30 -14.75 17.71
C LEU A 373 -7.51 -14.19 18.91
N PRO A 374 -8.17 -13.80 20.01
CA PRO A 374 -7.52 -13.23 21.18
C PRO A 374 -6.46 -14.14 21.79
N PHE A 375 -5.31 -13.57 22.14
CA PHE A 375 -4.25 -14.28 22.86
C PHE A 375 -4.58 -14.37 24.35
N GLU A 376 -5.42 -15.31 24.74
CA GLU A 376 -5.99 -15.34 26.08
C GLU A 376 -4.97 -15.50 27.23
N ARG A 377 -5.19 -14.73 28.30
CA ARG A 377 -4.48 -14.76 29.58
C ARG A 377 -5.49 -14.78 30.72
N VAL A 378 -5.10 -15.35 31.84
CA VAL A 378 -5.88 -15.28 33.07
C VAL A 378 -5.36 -14.09 33.89
N VAL A 379 -6.27 -13.23 34.32
CA VAL A 379 -5.95 -12.09 35.18
C VAL A 379 -5.46 -12.60 36.55
N PRO A 380 -4.29 -12.17 37.05
CA PRO A 380 -3.76 -12.59 38.34
C PRO A 380 -4.55 -12.08 39.55
N GLY A 381 -4.17 -12.56 40.74
CA GLY A 381 -4.59 -11.97 42.01
C GLY A 381 -4.30 -10.46 42.05
N GLY A 382 -5.30 -9.68 42.49
CA GLY A 382 -5.29 -8.21 42.46
C GLY A 382 -6.13 -7.60 41.34
N GLY A 383 -6.45 -8.36 40.29
CA GLY A 383 -7.19 -7.85 39.13
C GLY A 383 -6.32 -7.08 38.14
N LEU A 384 -6.95 -6.51 37.11
CA LEU A 384 -6.31 -5.75 36.04
C LEU A 384 -7.23 -4.61 35.61
N THR A 385 -6.75 -3.37 35.62
CA THR A 385 -7.47 -2.24 34.99
C THR A 385 -6.90 -1.97 33.61
N VAL A 386 -7.74 -2.02 32.58
CA VAL A 386 -7.40 -1.69 31.19
C VAL A 386 -8.60 -1.01 30.53
N CYS A 387 -8.36 -0.01 29.66
CA CYS A 387 -9.43 0.75 29.01
C CYS A 387 -10.49 1.26 30.01
N GLU A 388 -10.03 1.83 31.14
CA GLU A 388 -10.89 2.32 32.24
C GLU A 388 -11.81 1.27 32.88
N THR A 389 -11.61 -0.01 32.56
CA THR A 389 -12.43 -1.12 33.03
C THR A 389 -11.62 -2.00 33.97
N TYR A 390 -12.13 -2.25 35.18
CA TYR A 390 -11.54 -3.19 36.12
C TYR A 390 -11.98 -4.63 35.80
N LEU A 391 -11.00 -5.52 35.62
CA LEU A 391 -11.19 -6.95 35.41
C LEU A 391 -10.75 -7.69 36.68
N PRO A 392 -11.65 -8.40 37.37
CA PRO A 392 -11.26 -9.14 38.57
C PRO A 392 -10.35 -10.34 38.27
N ALA A 393 -9.64 -10.80 39.30
CA ALA A 393 -8.80 -12.00 39.23
C ALA A 393 -9.57 -13.22 38.73
N GLY A 394 -8.94 -14.02 37.86
CA GLY A 394 -9.57 -15.19 37.22
C GLY A 394 -10.33 -14.88 35.93
N THR A 395 -10.55 -13.60 35.60
CA THR A 395 -11.10 -13.20 34.29
C THR A 395 -10.15 -13.62 33.17
N ILE A 396 -10.68 -14.11 32.06
CA ILE A 396 -9.91 -14.34 30.83
C ILE A 396 -9.87 -13.03 30.03
N VAL A 397 -8.69 -12.53 29.73
CA VAL A 397 -8.48 -11.32 28.92
C VAL A 397 -7.60 -11.64 27.72
N GLY A 398 -7.84 -11.01 26.57
CA GLY A 398 -6.97 -11.19 25.41
C GLY A 398 -7.18 -10.12 24.35
N ILE A 399 -6.16 -9.95 23.52
CA ILE A 399 -6.11 -9.04 22.36
C ILE A 399 -5.97 -9.88 21.11
N SER A 400 -6.80 -9.61 20.10
CA SER A 400 -6.63 -10.19 18.76
C SER A 400 -5.57 -9.38 17.99
N PRO A 401 -4.54 -10.02 17.41
CA PRO A 401 -3.59 -9.31 16.55
C PRO A 401 -4.26 -8.60 15.38
N TYR A 402 -5.31 -9.19 14.80
CA TYR A 402 -6.06 -8.58 13.70
C TYR A 402 -6.72 -7.25 14.11
N MET A 403 -7.16 -7.13 15.37
CA MET A 403 -7.73 -5.90 15.93
C MET A 403 -6.65 -4.90 16.29
N ALA A 404 -5.65 -5.31 17.08
CA ALA A 404 -4.56 -4.41 17.49
C ALA A 404 -3.83 -3.79 16.29
N ASN A 405 -3.54 -4.60 15.26
CA ASN A 405 -2.80 -4.15 14.08
C ASN A 405 -3.63 -3.23 13.14
N ARG A 406 -4.94 -3.06 13.41
CA ARG A 406 -5.87 -2.21 12.65
C ARG A 406 -6.46 -1.08 13.50
N ASP A 407 -5.88 -0.84 14.66
CA ASP A 407 -6.29 0.27 15.51
C ASP A 407 -6.02 1.61 14.79
N LYS A 408 -7.10 2.37 14.54
CA LYS A 408 -7.02 3.61 13.76
C LYS A 408 -6.30 4.74 14.51
N GLU A 409 -6.38 4.75 15.84
CA GLU A 409 -5.66 5.72 16.67
C GLU A 409 -4.14 5.51 16.56
N THR A 410 -3.71 4.24 16.46
CA THR A 410 -2.29 3.88 16.34
C THR A 410 -1.76 3.99 14.93
N PHE A 411 -2.49 3.45 13.94
CA PHE A 411 -2.00 3.28 12.57
C PHE A 411 -2.55 4.29 11.55
N GLY A 412 -3.52 5.12 11.92
CA GLY A 412 -4.16 6.11 11.04
C GLY A 412 -5.51 5.65 10.47
N ASN A 413 -6.21 6.57 9.81
CA ASN A 413 -7.54 6.28 9.24
C ASN A 413 -7.51 5.24 8.12
N ASP A 414 -6.37 5.10 7.45
CA ASP A 414 -6.02 4.12 6.41
C ASP A 414 -5.52 2.79 6.99
N ALA A 415 -5.76 2.49 8.28
CA ALA A 415 -5.30 1.26 8.93
C ALA A 415 -5.81 -0.05 8.28
N ASP A 416 -6.81 0.00 7.40
CA ASP A 416 -7.27 -1.17 6.65
C ASP A 416 -6.57 -1.37 5.31
N GLU A 417 -5.78 -0.40 4.85
CA GLU A 417 -5.17 -0.36 3.53
C GLU A 417 -3.74 -0.89 3.55
N TRP A 418 -3.29 -1.42 2.41
CA TRP A 418 -1.88 -1.76 2.17
C TRP A 418 -1.10 -0.50 1.84
N ARG A 419 -0.19 -0.09 2.74
CA ARG A 419 0.69 1.06 2.51
C ARG A 419 2.05 0.88 3.18
N PRO A 420 3.03 0.25 2.51
CA PRO A 420 4.40 0.11 3.02
C PRO A 420 5.03 1.45 3.44
N GLU A 421 4.68 2.55 2.76
CA GLU A 421 5.17 3.90 3.04
C GLU A 421 4.94 4.37 4.48
N ARG A 422 3.99 3.76 5.20
CA ARG A 422 3.73 4.03 6.62
C ARG A 422 4.97 3.82 7.50
N TRP A 423 5.89 2.94 7.08
CA TRP A 423 7.08 2.57 7.82
C TRP A 423 8.33 3.39 7.43
N LEU A 424 8.19 4.33 6.49
CA LEU A 424 9.27 5.16 5.96
C LEU A 424 9.20 6.59 6.52
N GLY A 425 10.35 7.24 6.64
CA GLY A 425 10.44 8.64 7.10
C GLY A 425 10.05 8.88 8.57
N LEU A 426 9.83 7.82 9.35
CA LEU A 426 9.48 7.92 10.76
C LEU A 426 10.70 8.25 11.64
N SER A 427 10.45 9.00 12.71
CA SER A 427 11.41 9.10 13.81
C SER A 427 11.66 7.72 14.45
N HIS A 428 12.82 7.55 15.10
CA HIS A 428 13.13 6.30 15.80
C HIS A 428 12.08 5.94 16.86
N GLU A 429 11.55 6.94 17.58
CA GLU A 429 10.53 6.75 18.62
C GLU A 429 9.18 6.33 18.04
N ASP A 430 8.73 6.99 16.96
CA ASP A 430 7.48 6.65 16.29
C ASP A 430 7.51 5.26 15.69
N ARG A 431 8.60 4.91 15.02
CA ARG A 431 8.80 3.57 14.47
C ARG A 431 8.74 2.51 15.57
N LYS A 432 9.44 2.73 16.68
CA LYS A 432 9.42 1.82 17.83
C LYS A 432 8.03 1.69 18.46
N ARG A 433 7.26 2.79 18.54
CA ARG A 433 5.87 2.79 19.02
C ARG A 433 4.98 1.92 18.13
N LEU A 434 5.07 2.07 16.80
CA LEU A 434 4.29 1.26 15.86
C LEU A 434 4.70 -0.21 15.90
N GLU A 435 5.99 -0.52 15.89
CA GLU A 435 6.49 -1.90 15.98
C GLU A 435 6.05 -2.59 17.29
N ASN A 436 6.05 -1.87 18.41
CA ASN A 436 5.57 -2.40 19.71
C ASN A 436 4.05 -2.61 19.75
N SER A 437 3.31 -2.01 18.82
CA SER A 437 1.86 -2.18 18.68
C SER A 437 1.50 -3.41 17.83
N LEU A 438 2.46 -3.97 17.08
CA LEU A 438 2.26 -5.20 16.31
C LEU A 438 2.24 -6.44 17.21
N LEU A 439 1.09 -7.08 17.31
CA LEU A 439 0.93 -8.30 18.12
C LEU A 439 1.16 -9.59 17.31
N THR A 440 1.63 -9.48 16.06
CA THR A 440 1.80 -10.61 15.13
C THR A 440 2.74 -11.69 15.65
N PHE A 441 3.84 -11.31 16.29
CA PHE A 441 4.76 -12.23 16.96
C PHE A 441 4.43 -12.43 18.46
N GLY A 442 3.29 -11.93 18.94
CA GLY A 442 2.98 -11.84 20.36
C GLY A 442 3.90 -10.87 21.11
N ALA A 443 3.80 -10.87 22.43
CA ALA A 443 4.52 -9.94 23.31
C ALA A 443 4.97 -10.59 24.64
N GLY A 444 5.88 -9.91 25.32
CA GLY A 444 6.36 -10.25 26.66
C GLY A 444 7.14 -11.58 26.72
N ARG A 445 6.96 -12.33 27.82
CA ARG A 445 7.66 -13.62 28.04
C ARG A 445 7.29 -14.72 27.03
N ARG A 446 6.18 -14.55 26.32
CA ARG A 446 5.60 -15.54 25.42
C ARG A 446 5.73 -15.14 23.94
N THR A 447 6.58 -14.16 23.61
CA THR A 447 6.90 -13.76 22.22
C THR A 447 7.33 -14.97 21.38
N CYS A 448 6.96 -14.97 20.11
CA CYS A 448 7.24 -16.02 19.15
C CYS A 448 8.72 -16.39 19.15
N LEU A 449 9.00 -17.68 19.29
CA LEU A 449 10.36 -18.19 19.29
C LEU A 449 10.97 -18.13 17.88
N GLY A 450 10.18 -18.43 16.85
CA GLY A 450 10.60 -18.47 15.45
C GLY A 450 10.65 -17.13 14.72
N LYS A 451 10.49 -15.98 15.42
CA LYS A 451 10.44 -14.65 14.78
C LYS A 451 11.61 -14.43 13.81
N ASN A 452 12.84 -14.72 14.25
CA ASN A 452 14.04 -14.45 13.46
C ASN A 452 14.15 -15.37 12.23
N ILE A 453 13.73 -16.63 12.35
CA ILE A 453 13.71 -17.58 11.22
C ILE A 453 12.72 -17.09 10.17
N ALA A 454 11.50 -16.73 10.59
CA ALA A 454 10.46 -16.24 9.69
C ALA A 454 10.93 -14.99 8.93
N ILE A 455 11.52 -14.00 9.62
CA ILE A 455 12.02 -12.78 8.97
C ILE A 455 13.14 -13.09 7.98
N LEU A 456 14.08 -13.99 8.33
CA LEU A 456 15.15 -14.40 7.42
C LEU A 456 14.57 -15.10 6.17
N GLU A 457 13.67 -16.07 6.33
CA GLU A 457 13.03 -16.77 5.21
C GLU A 457 12.27 -15.80 4.29
N ILE A 458 11.47 -14.89 4.85
CA ILE A 458 10.70 -13.90 4.09
C ILE A 458 11.65 -12.96 3.33
N LYS A 459 12.63 -12.35 4.02
CA LYS A 459 13.55 -11.38 3.41
C LYS A 459 14.49 -11.99 2.38
N LYS A 460 14.68 -13.31 2.39
CA LYS A 460 15.44 -14.01 1.33
C LYS A 460 14.54 -14.41 0.16
N LEU A 461 13.35 -14.93 0.43
CA LEU A 461 12.46 -15.44 -0.62
C LEU A 461 11.91 -14.33 -1.52
N ILE A 462 11.44 -13.22 -0.93
CA ILE A 462 10.79 -12.15 -1.70
C ILE A 462 11.73 -11.58 -2.78
N PRO A 463 13.00 -11.21 -2.47
CA PRO A 463 13.95 -10.80 -3.50
C PRO A 463 14.18 -11.83 -4.60
N VAL A 464 14.30 -13.12 -4.25
CA VAL A 464 14.49 -14.20 -5.24
C VAL A 464 13.33 -14.23 -6.23
N LEU A 465 12.09 -14.15 -5.76
CA LEU A 465 10.93 -14.15 -6.65
C LEU A 465 10.91 -12.93 -7.56
N LEU A 466 11.11 -11.73 -7.00
CA LEU A 466 10.97 -10.47 -7.74
C LEU A 466 12.13 -10.16 -8.70
N LEU A 467 13.34 -10.68 -8.42
CA LEU A 467 14.51 -10.51 -9.29
C LEU A 467 14.55 -11.52 -10.46
N ASN A 468 13.93 -12.70 -10.30
CA ASN A 468 13.98 -13.75 -11.33
C ASN A 468 12.73 -13.80 -12.22
N TYR A 469 11.58 -13.32 -11.76
CA TYR A 469 10.31 -13.49 -12.45
C TYR A 469 9.55 -12.17 -12.62
N ASP A 470 8.93 -11.99 -13.78
CA ASP A 470 7.73 -11.15 -13.88
C ASP A 470 6.54 -12.00 -13.48
N ILE A 471 5.85 -11.58 -12.42
CA ILE A 471 4.76 -12.32 -11.80
C ILE A 471 3.48 -11.50 -12.01
N GLN A 472 2.43 -12.15 -12.51
CA GLN A 472 1.14 -11.51 -12.74
C GLN A 472 0.05 -12.33 -12.07
N ILE A 473 -0.81 -11.66 -11.29
CA ILE A 473 -1.96 -12.29 -10.67
C ILE A 473 -3.02 -12.56 -11.73
N VAL A 474 -3.60 -13.76 -11.73
CA VAL A 474 -4.58 -14.17 -12.76
C VAL A 474 -5.93 -13.53 -12.51
N ASN A 475 -6.44 -13.63 -11.28
CA ASN A 475 -7.65 -12.94 -10.85
C ASN A 475 -7.56 -12.64 -9.34
N PRO A 476 -7.44 -11.35 -8.94
CA PRO A 476 -7.39 -10.94 -7.53
C PRO A 476 -8.62 -11.36 -6.70
N GLU A 477 -9.79 -11.51 -7.30
CA GLU A 477 -11.05 -11.85 -6.60
C GLU A 477 -11.08 -13.29 -6.07
N ASN A 478 -10.21 -14.16 -6.60
CA ASN A 478 -10.08 -15.53 -6.11
C ASN A 478 -9.41 -15.61 -4.74
N TYR A 479 -8.74 -14.54 -4.31
CA TYR A 479 -8.06 -14.49 -3.03
C TYR A 479 -9.06 -14.45 -1.88
N LYS A 480 -9.03 -15.49 -1.04
CA LYS A 480 -9.98 -15.69 0.08
C LYS A 480 -9.24 -15.93 1.38
N THR A 481 -9.88 -15.54 2.48
CA THR A 481 -9.37 -15.76 3.82
C THR A 481 -10.36 -16.57 4.68
N GLU A 482 -9.84 -17.43 5.55
CA GLU A 482 -10.62 -18.20 6.52
C GLU A 482 -9.91 -18.16 7.88
N ASN A 483 -10.54 -17.60 8.91
CA ASN A 483 -10.00 -17.52 10.27
C ASN A 483 -10.50 -18.70 11.13
N ALA A 484 -9.59 -19.63 11.41
CA ALA A 484 -9.80 -20.74 12.33
C ALA A 484 -8.65 -20.80 13.35
N TRP A 485 -8.51 -19.76 14.19
CA TRP A 485 -7.30 -19.42 14.96
C TRP A 485 -6.17 -18.93 14.06
N PHE A 486 -5.77 -19.79 13.12
CA PHE A 486 -4.88 -19.45 12.01
C PHE A 486 -5.68 -18.76 10.89
N PHE A 487 -5.14 -17.69 10.31
CA PHE A 487 -5.81 -16.89 9.30
C PHE A 487 -5.43 -17.35 7.89
N LYS A 488 -5.99 -18.49 7.47
CA LYS A 488 -5.61 -19.14 6.22
C LYS A 488 -5.99 -18.29 5.01
N GLN A 489 -5.08 -18.21 4.05
CA GLN A 489 -5.25 -17.54 2.76
C GLN A 489 -5.19 -18.58 1.64
N THR A 490 -6.04 -18.43 0.62
CA THR A 490 -6.11 -19.32 -0.55
C THR A 490 -6.44 -18.53 -1.81
N GLY A 491 -6.13 -19.08 -2.99
CA GLY A 491 -6.56 -18.51 -4.27
C GLY A 491 -5.62 -17.47 -4.88
N LEU A 492 -4.36 -17.41 -4.44
CA LEU A 492 -3.31 -16.61 -5.08
C LEU A 492 -2.80 -17.33 -6.34
N GLN A 493 -3.60 -17.30 -7.41
CA GLN A 493 -3.22 -17.83 -8.71
C GLN A 493 -2.39 -16.80 -9.47
N ALA A 494 -1.24 -17.21 -10.00
CA ALA A 494 -0.34 -16.36 -10.75
C ALA A 494 0.21 -17.06 -12.00
N VAL A 495 0.69 -16.27 -12.95
CA VAL A 495 1.54 -16.70 -14.06
C VAL A 495 2.92 -16.06 -13.87
N ILE A 496 3.97 -16.76 -14.31
CA ILE A 496 5.34 -16.26 -14.25
C ILE A 496 6.00 -16.29 -15.62
N ARG A 497 6.82 -15.27 -15.88
CA ARG A 497 7.75 -15.21 -17.01
C ARG A 497 9.16 -14.96 -16.48
N LYS A 498 10.19 -15.45 -17.17
CA LYS A 498 11.57 -15.17 -16.77
C LYS A 498 11.83 -13.66 -16.96
N ARG A 499 12.29 -13.00 -15.92
CA ARG A 499 12.71 -11.60 -16.02
C ARG A 499 14.05 -11.56 -16.76
N ALA A 500 14.12 -10.79 -17.84
CA ALA A 500 15.36 -10.63 -18.58
C ALA A 500 16.47 -10.16 -17.62
N LYS A 501 17.63 -10.82 -17.68
CA LYS A 501 18.82 -10.34 -17.00
C LYS A 501 19.22 -9.06 -17.72
N MET A 502 19.12 -7.90 -17.08
CA MET A 502 19.64 -6.67 -17.67
C MET A 502 21.12 -6.89 -17.95
N GLU A 503 21.48 -6.98 -19.24
CA GLU A 503 22.88 -7.00 -19.63
C GLU A 503 23.53 -5.71 -19.13
N ARG A 504 24.72 -5.84 -18.52
CA ARG A 504 25.57 -4.71 -18.13
C ARG A 504 25.96 -3.97 -19.43
N GLY A 505 25.10 -3.07 -19.89
CA GLY A 505 25.33 -2.32 -21.14
C GLY A 505 24.09 -1.97 -21.96
N SER A 506 22.91 -2.58 -21.72
CA SER A 506 21.68 -2.14 -22.39
C SER A 506 20.98 -1.06 -21.56
N SER A 507 20.70 0.06 -22.19
CA SER A 507 20.43 1.36 -21.58
C SER A 507 19.35 1.34 -20.50
N ASN A 508 19.65 2.05 -19.40
CA ASN A 508 18.78 2.40 -18.27
C ASN A 508 17.57 3.29 -18.65
N LYS A 509 17.04 3.18 -19.87
CA LYS A 509 16.09 4.15 -20.47
C LYS A 509 14.63 3.93 -20.07
N ASP A 510 14.22 2.70 -19.77
CA ASP A 510 12.81 2.37 -19.48
C ASP A 510 12.50 2.10 -18.00
N LYS A 511 13.39 2.47 -17.08
CA LYS A 511 13.10 2.42 -15.63
C LYS A 511 12.49 3.76 -15.20
N PRO A 512 11.37 3.77 -14.45
CA PRO A 512 10.89 4.98 -13.81
C PRO A 512 11.99 5.58 -12.94
N THR A 513 12.51 6.71 -13.35
CA THR A 513 13.39 7.54 -12.55
C THR A 513 12.51 8.24 -11.51
N LEU A 514 12.95 8.32 -10.25
CA LEU A 514 12.24 9.17 -9.28
C LEU A 514 12.25 10.61 -9.79
N PRO A 515 11.09 11.31 -9.85
CA PRO A 515 11.10 12.72 -10.17
C PRO A 515 11.87 13.49 -9.10
N PRO A 516 12.58 14.57 -9.47
CA PRO A 516 13.26 15.42 -8.49
C PRO A 516 12.26 15.99 -7.48
N VAL A 517 12.70 16.17 -6.24
CA VAL A 517 11.85 16.75 -5.17
C VAL A 517 11.46 18.16 -5.58
N LEU A 518 10.15 18.46 -5.63
CA LEU A 518 9.67 19.77 -6.10
C LEU A 518 10.02 20.92 -5.16
N ASN A 519 10.34 20.67 -3.89
CA ASN A 519 10.71 21.69 -2.90
C ASN A 519 9.74 22.87 -2.80
N ILE A 520 8.43 22.63 -3.01
CA ILE A 520 7.41 23.68 -2.86
C ILE A 520 7.41 24.16 -1.41
N PRO A 521 7.56 25.48 -1.15
CA PRO A 521 7.54 26.00 0.21
C PRO A 521 6.27 25.58 0.97
N PRO A 522 6.37 25.17 2.24
CA PRO A 522 5.19 24.82 3.03
C PRO A 522 4.31 26.05 3.25
N SER A 523 3.00 25.88 3.14
CA SER A 523 2.02 26.92 3.45
C SER A 523 0.72 26.32 3.95
N SER A 524 -0.03 27.10 4.72
CA SER A 524 -1.41 26.80 5.12
C SER A 524 -2.47 27.53 4.28
N SER A 525 -2.04 28.42 3.37
CA SER A 525 -2.91 29.18 2.48
C SER A 525 -3.24 28.40 1.21
N THR A 526 -4.46 28.57 0.70
CA THR A 526 -4.94 27.99 -0.57
C THR A 526 -5.68 29.03 -1.39
N VAL A 527 -5.75 28.82 -2.69
CA VAL A 527 -6.62 29.57 -3.62
C VAL A 527 -7.76 28.71 -4.13
N ASP A 528 -8.89 29.32 -4.42
CA ASP A 528 -9.91 28.70 -5.26
C ASP A 528 -9.50 28.79 -6.73
N VAL A 529 -9.54 27.67 -7.44
CA VAL A 529 -9.28 27.61 -8.89
C VAL A 529 -10.56 27.20 -9.62
N ARG A 530 -10.95 27.99 -10.62
CA ARG A 530 -12.05 27.69 -11.54
C ARG A 530 -11.53 27.74 -12.97
N VAL A 531 -11.76 26.67 -13.73
CA VAL A 531 -11.38 26.59 -15.16
C VAL A 531 -12.53 27.16 -15.99
N ILE A 532 -12.27 28.20 -16.76
CA ILE A 532 -13.24 28.83 -17.65
C ILE A 532 -13.02 28.27 -19.06
N ASP A 533 -14.04 27.57 -19.58
CA ASP A 533 -14.11 27.23 -21.00
C ASP A 533 -14.97 28.30 -21.71
N PRO A 534 -14.38 29.19 -22.52
CA PRO A 534 -15.15 30.21 -23.24
C PRO A 534 -16.06 29.62 -24.32
N GLY A 535 -15.88 28.34 -24.67
CA GLY A 535 -16.54 27.68 -25.79
C GLY A 535 -15.85 27.93 -27.12
N THR A 536 -14.79 28.75 -27.14
CA THR A 536 -13.98 28.98 -28.32
C THR A 536 -13.20 27.73 -28.69
N LEU A 537 -13.28 27.31 -29.96
CA LEU A 537 -12.49 26.20 -30.49
C LEU A 537 -11.55 26.68 -31.59
N LEU A 538 -10.33 26.17 -31.55
CA LEU A 538 -9.28 26.39 -32.54
C LEU A 538 -9.00 25.11 -33.28
N ASP A 539 -8.85 25.24 -34.58
CA ASP A 539 -8.53 24.14 -35.47
C ASP A 539 -7.03 24.12 -35.74
N LEU A 540 -6.29 23.34 -34.97
CA LEU A 540 -4.83 23.30 -34.96
C LEU A 540 -4.29 22.31 -36.00
N ARG A 541 -3.17 22.66 -36.64
CA ARG A 541 -2.39 21.79 -37.52
C ARG A 541 -1.23 21.14 -36.74
N PRO A 542 -1.29 19.83 -36.44
CA PRO A 542 -0.34 19.14 -35.56
C PRO A 542 1.15 19.33 -35.90
N ASP A 543 1.50 19.43 -37.18
CA ASP A 543 2.88 19.61 -37.67
C ASP A 543 3.57 20.88 -37.15
N LEU A 544 2.78 21.91 -36.83
CA LEU A 544 3.29 23.15 -36.26
C LEU A 544 3.66 23.00 -34.78
N PHE A 545 3.10 22.02 -34.08
CA PHE A 545 3.16 21.94 -32.62
C PHE A 545 3.95 20.73 -32.11
N TRP A 546 3.89 19.59 -32.79
CA TRP A 546 4.59 18.38 -32.37
C TRP A 546 5.01 17.45 -33.52
N GLN A 547 5.96 16.57 -33.22
CA GLN A 547 6.48 15.54 -34.14
C GLN A 547 6.62 14.20 -33.41
N PRO A 548 6.54 13.05 -34.12
CA PRO A 548 6.24 12.92 -35.54
C PRO A 548 4.77 13.19 -35.87
N GLU A 549 4.49 13.53 -37.12
CA GLU A 549 3.11 13.57 -37.63
C GLU A 549 2.48 12.16 -37.61
N LEU A 550 1.21 12.07 -37.22
CA LEU A 550 0.43 10.84 -37.32
C LEU A 550 -0.51 10.93 -38.53
N PRO A 551 -0.47 9.97 -39.48
CA PRO A 551 -1.23 10.08 -40.73
C PRO A 551 -2.75 10.30 -40.57
N GLY A 552 -3.34 9.81 -39.46
CA GLY A 552 -4.76 9.99 -39.11
C GLY A 552 -5.08 11.22 -38.26
N LEU A 553 -4.07 11.93 -37.74
CA LEU A 553 -4.23 13.12 -36.90
C LEU A 553 -3.77 14.37 -37.67
N ARG A 554 -4.50 14.74 -38.74
CA ARG A 554 -4.13 15.89 -39.59
C ARG A 554 -4.62 17.24 -39.07
N LYS A 555 -5.57 17.23 -38.14
CA LYS A 555 -6.21 18.41 -37.59
C LYS A 555 -6.73 18.09 -36.19
N VAL A 556 -6.47 18.96 -35.23
CA VAL A 556 -6.93 18.80 -33.84
C VAL A 556 -7.76 20.02 -33.48
N THR A 557 -9.01 19.80 -33.05
CA THR A 557 -9.86 20.86 -32.55
C THR A 557 -9.61 21.03 -31.05
N ALA A 558 -9.06 22.18 -30.65
CA ALA A 558 -8.60 22.47 -29.31
C ALA A 558 -9.41 23.60 -28.65
N PRO A 559 -9.70 23.51 -27.33
CA PRO A 559 -10.27 24.61 -26.55
C PRO A 559 -9.22 25.69 -26.23
N THR A 560 -9.66 26.80 -25.60
CA THR A 560 -8.77 27.83 -25.04
C THR A 560 -9.11 28.09 -23.57
N TYR A 561 -8.69 27.19 -22.68
CA TYR A 561 -9.02 27.30 -21.26
C TYR A 561 -8.34 28.51 -20.60
N CYS A 562 -9.10 29.24 -19.80
CA CYS A 562 -8.62 30.32 -18.92
C CYS A 562 -8.90 29.94 -17.47
N PHE A 563 -8.36 30.69 -16.51
CA PHE A 563 -8.55 30.38 -15.09
C PHE A 563 -8.93 31.61 -14.27
N LEU A 564 -9.90 31.46 -13.37
CA LEU A 564 -10.20 32.42 -12.30
C LEU A 564 -9.62 31.89 -10.99
N ILE A 565 -8.68 32.66 -10.42
CA ILE A 565 -7.97 32.34 -9.18
C ILE A 565 -8.44 33.33 -8.13
N SER A 566 -8.93 32.81 -7.00
CA SER A 566 -9.49 33.65 -5.93
C SER A 566 -8.87 33.35 -4.57
N VAL A 567 -8.49 34.41 -3.85
CA VAL A 567 -8.08 34.35 -2.45
C VAL A 567 -8.87 35.38 -1.65
N GLY A 568 -9.85 34.92 -0.89
CA GLY A 568 -10.82 35.80 -0.23
C GLY A 568 -11.57 36.66 -1.25
N THR A 569 -11.39 37.98 -1.19
CA THR A 569 -12.01 38.97 -2.09
C THR A 569 -11.12 39.41 -3.25
N ARG A 570 -9.94 38.79 -3.41
CA ARG A 570 -9.00 39.12 -4.48
C ARG A 570 -9.16 38.10 -5.59
N HIS A 571 -9.32 38.59 -6.82
CA HIS A 571 -9.61 37.77 -8.00
C HIS A 571 -8.66 38.14 -9.13
N VAL A 572 -7.92 37.15 -9.63
CA VAL A 572 -7.05 37.30 -10.80
C VAL A 572 -7.45 36.31 -11.88
N LEU A 573 -7.31 36.74 -13.13
CA LEU A 573 -7.46 35.88 -14.29
C LEU A 573 -6.08 35.43 -14.77
N PHE A 574 -5.95 34.15 -15.10
CA PHE A 574 -4.80 33.62 -15.85
C PHE A 574 -5.29 33.29 -17.26
N ASP A 575 -4.82 34.09 -18.21
CA ASP A 575 -5.29 34.21 -19.61
C ASP A 575 -6.73 34.68 -19.80
N LEU A 576 -7.01 35.14 -21.02
CA LEU A 576 -8.33 35.62 -21.48
C LEU A 576 -8.83 34.91 -22.75
N GLY A 577 -8.07 33.95 -23.28
CA GLY A 577 -8.47 33.22 -24.48
C GLY A 577 -8.38 34.08 -25.74
N VAL A 578 -9.25 33.78 -26.72
CA VAL A 578 -9.38 34.53 -27.97
C VAL A 578 -10.38 35.68 -27.79
N ARG A 579 -10.00 36.89 -28.18
CA ARG A 579 -10.94 38.04 -28.19
C ARG A 579 -12.10 37.82 -29.15
N GLN A 580 -13.29 38.28 -28.78
CA GLN A 580 -14.50 38.11 -29.59
C GLN A 580 -14.40 38.76 -30.97
N ASP A 581 -13.72 39.91 -31.06
CA ASP A 581 -13.48 40.67 -32.29
C ASP A 581 -12.05 40.48 -32.81
N TRP A 582 -11.57 39.23 -32.88
CA TRP A 582 -10.21 38.89 -33.29
C TRP A 582 -9.81 39.44 -34.66
N GLU A 583 -10.76 39.78 -35.54
CA GLU A 583 -10.51 40.46 -36.80
C GLU A 583 -9.93 41.88 -36.63
N ARG A 584 -9.96 42.43 -35.41
CA ARG A 584 -9.31 43.70 -35.06
C ARG A 584 -7.87 43.58 -34.60
N LEU A 585 -7.35 42.35 -34.44
CA LEU A 585 -5.93 42.13 -34.20
C LEU A 585 -5.08 42.74 -35.33
N PRO A 586 -3.77 42.93 -35.12
CA PRO A 586 -2.90 43.44 -36.17
C PRO A 586 -3.05 42.63 -37.47
N PRO A 587 -2.98 43.27 -38.65
CA PRO A 587 -3.27 42.60 -39.92
C PRO A 587 -2.45 41.33 -40.18
N SER A 588 -1.20 41.29 -39.72
CA SER A 588 -0.30 40.13 -39.80
C SER A 588 -0.87 38.93 -39.02
N VAL A 589 -1.38 39.16 -37.81
CA VAL A 589 -1.99 38.15 -36.95
C VAL A 589 -3.30 37.64 -37.55
N VAL A 590 -4.16 38.54 -38.05
CA VAL A 590 -5.42 38.15 -38.72
C VAL A 590 -5.15 37.29 -39.96
N ALA A 591 -4.13 37.65 -40.75
CA ALA A 591 -3.72 36.86 -41.92
C ALA A 591 -3.20 35.47 -41.50
N MET A 592 -2.37 35.40 -40.46
CA MET A 592 -1.89 34.13 -39.90
C MET A 592 -3.05 33.24 -39.46
N ILE A 593 -3.98 33.76 -38.65
CA ILE A 593 -5.17 33.02 -38.17
C ILE A 593 -5.93 32.42 -39.35
N LYS A 594 -6.29 33.24 -40.35
CA LYS A 594 -7.04 32.79 -41.54
C LYS A 594 -6.32 31.74 -42.36
N SER A 595 -4.99 31.70 -42.30
CA SER A 595 -4.18 30.76 -43.08
C SER A 595 -3.90 29.44 -42.35
N GLN A 596 -3.88 29.44 -41.01
CA GLN A 596 -3.39 28.31 -40.22
C GLN A 596 -4.47 27.64 -39.35
N THR A 597 -5.54 28.35 -39.01
CA THR A 597 -6.58 27.83 -38.09
C THR A 597 -7.97 28.34 -38.45
N THR A 598 -8.98 27.87 -37.72
CA THR A 598 -10.35 28.38 -37.76
C THR A 598 -10.80 28.62 -36.32
N ILE A 599 -11.32 29.81 -36.06
CA ILE A 599 -11.83 30.21 -34.74
C ILE A 599 -13.34 30.00 -34.75
N GLN A 600 -13.85 29.20 -33.82
CA GLN A 600 -15.28 28.93 -33.67
C GLN A 600 -15.77 29.54 -32.37
N ASN A 601 -16.86 30.32 -32.42
CA ASN A 601 -17.55 30.92 -31.26
C ASN A 601 -16.63 31.74 -30.32
N PRO A 602 -15.84 32.71 -30.82
CA PRO A 602 -14.98 33.52 -29.97
C PRO A 602 -15.82 34.32 -28.96
N ARG A 603 -15.38 34.36 -27.70
CA ARG A 603 -16.11 35.01 -26.60
C ARG A 603 -15.14 35.61 -25.59
N ASN A 604 -15.41 36.84 -25.16
CA ASN A 604 -14.62 37.50 -24.12
C ASN A 604 -14.93 36.91 -22.74
N ILE A 605 -13.91 36.77 -21.89
CA ILE A 605 -14.08 36.30 -20.51
C ILE A 605 -14.90 37.27 -19.65
N SER A 606 -14.78 38.58 -19.89
CA SER A 606 -15.59 39.60 -19.22
C SER A 606 -17.10 39.33 -19.39
N ASP A 607 -17.55 38.98 -20.60
CA ASP A 607 -18.95 38.64 -20.87
C ASP A 607 -19.40 37.35 -20.18
N ILE A 608 -18.48 36.44 -19.86
CA ILE A 608 -18.78 35.22 -19.10
C ILE A 608 -18.94 35.57 -17.62
N LEU A 609 -18.02 36.38 -17.07
CA LEU A 609 -18.06 36.84 -15.67
C LEU A 609 -19.28 37.71 -15.40
N ASP A 610 -19.62 38.62 -16.32
CA ASP A 610 -20.76 39.52 -16.20
C ASP A 610 -22.09 38.90 -16.59
N SER A 611 -22.09 37.63 -17.01
CA SER A 611 -23.34 36.91 -17.23
C SER A 611 -23.98 36.53 -15.88
N ASP A 612 -25.29 36.75 -15.76
CA ASP A 612 -26.08 36.36 -14.58
C ASP A 612 -26.10 34.84 -14.31
N ALA A 613 -25.49 34.04 -15.19
CA ALA A 613 -25.53 32.58 -15.13
C ALA A 613 -24.61 31.99 -14.04
N SER A 614 -23.58 32.70 -13.57
CA SER A 614 -22.56 32.09 -12.71
C SER A 614 -23.00 31.88 -11.27
N SER A 615 -23.97 32.66 -10.78
CA SER A 615 -24.36 32.75 -9.35
C SER A 615 -23.22 33.04 -8.36
N LEU A 616 -22.00 33.24 -8.85
CA LEU A 616 -20.78 33.39 -8.06
C LEU A 616 -20.61 34.81 -7.51
N GLY A 617 -21.25 35.78 -8.15
CA GLY A 617 -21.19 37.19 -7.76
C GLY A 617 -19.88 37.91 -8.09
N ILE A 618 -18.92 37.22 -8.73
CA ILE A 618 -17.66 37.80 -9.21
C ILE A 618 -17.87 38.30 -10.64
N ARG A 619 -17.66 39.60 -10.85
CA ARG A 619 -17.83 40.30 -12.12
C ARG A 619 -16.50 40.72 -12.73
N SER A 620 -16.52 41.18 -13.98
CA SER A 620 -15.32 41.75 -14.63
C SER A 620 -14.74 42.93 -13.84
N THR A 621 -15.59 43.67 -13.11
CA THR A 621 -15.21 44.80 -12.27
C THR A 621 -14.46 44.42 -11.00
N ASP A 622 -14.53 43.15 -10.58
CA ASP A 622 -13.91 42.66 -9.35
C ASP A 622 -12.51 42.05 -9.61
N ILE A 623 -12.10 41.98 -10.88
CA ILE A 623 -10.80 41.42 -11.27
C ILE A 623 -9.69 42.44 -11.02
N GLU A 624 -8.78 42.12 -10.10
CA GLU A 624 -7.66 42.98 -9.74
C GLU A 624 -6.55 42.95 -10.79
N ALA A 625 -6.32 41.79 -11.41
CA ALA A 625 -5.27 41.62 -12.41
C ALA A 625 -5.60 40.52 -13.43
N ILE A 626 -5.07 40.71 -14.63
CA ILE A 626 -5.04 39.73 -15.71
C ILE A 626 -3.58 39.34 -15.90
N ILE A 627 -3.29 38.06 -15.79
CA ILE A 627 -1.97 37.49 -16.00
C ILE A 627 -1.98 36.85 -17.37
N TRP A 628 -1.19 37.38 -18.30
CA TRP A 628 -0.92 36.69 -19.56
C TRP A 628 0.15 35.63 -19.31
N SER A 629 -0.18 34.37 -19.61
CA SER A 629 0.83 33.32 -19.73
C SER A 629 1.84 33.72 -20.80
N HIS A 630 1.35 34.23 -21.94
CA HIS A 630 2.16 34.81 -23.01
C HIS A 630 1.33 35.64 -24.00
N ALA A 631 2.00 36.31 -24.95
CA ALA A 631 1.42 37.28 -25.87
C ALA A 631 0.96 36.67 -27.22
N HIS A 632 0.21 35.56 -27.20
CA HIS A 632 -0.45 35.01 -28.39
C HIS A 632 -1.95 35.33 -28.44
N PHE A 633 -2.51 35.37 -29.65
CA PHE A 633 -3.88 35.84 -29.92
C PHE A 633 -4.99 35.05 -29.20
N ASP A 634 -4.68 33.80 -28.84
CA ASP A 634 -5.51 32.83 -28.17
C ASP A 634 -5.35 32.79 -26.65
N HIS A 635 -4.53 33.68 -26.10
CA HIS A 635 -4.35 33.87 -24.65
C HIS A 635 -4.62 35.29 -24.18
N ILE A 636 -4.32 36.29 -25.02
CA ILE A 636 -4.35 37.70 -24.60
C ILE A 636 -5.75 38.28 -24.43
N GLY A 637 -6.76 37.72 -25.11
CA GLY A 637 -8.13 38.23 -25.17
C GLY A 637 -8.23 39.73 -25.46
N ASP A 638 -9.24 40.39 -24.88
CA ASP A 638 -9.42 41.84 -24.97
C ASP A 638 -9.38 42.47 -23.56
N PRO A 639 -8.20 42.92 -23.10
CA PRO A 639 -8.09 43.61 -21.82
C PRO A 639 -8.90 44.91 -21.73
N SER A 640 -9.31 45.52 -22.84
CA SER A 640 -10.11 46.76 -22.82
C SER A 640 -11.54 46.54 -22.31
N THR A 641 -11.99 45.28 -22.26
CA THR A 641 -13.29 44.90 -21.67
C THR A 641 -13.30 44.89 -20.14
N PHE A 642 -12.15 45.13 -19.50
CA PHE A 642 -12.02 45.23 -18.04
C PHE A 642 -11.73 46.68 -17.61
N PRO A 643 -12.15 47.12 -16.41
CA PRO A 643 -11.89 48.49 -15.94
C PRO A 643 -10.40 48.82 -15.91
N LEU A 644 -10.02 50.08 -16.11
CA LEU A 644 -8.61 50.52 -16.11
C LEU A 644 -7.84 50.22 -14.80
N SER A 645 -8.55 49.96 -13.70
CA SER A 645 -7.97 49.52 -12.42
C SER A 645 -7.39 48.11 -12.47
N THR A 646 -7.86 47.24 -13.37
CA THR A 646 -7.33 45.88 -13.53
C THR A 646 -5.90 45.93 -14.07
N GLU A 647 -4.94 45.41 -13.34
CA GLU A 647 -3.52 45.40 -13.74
C GLU A 647 -3.29 44.34 -14.83
N LEU A 648 -2.41 44.63 -15.80
CA LEU A 648 -1.92 43.61 -16.72
C LEU A 648 -0.55 43.10 -16.24
N VAL A 649 -0.45 41.81 -15.94
CA VAL A 649 0.77 41.16 -15.47
C VAL A 649 1.32 40.29 -16.60
N VAL A 650 2.59 40.49 -16.92
CA VAL A 650 3.28 39.82 -18.04
C VAL A 650 4.64 39.29 -17.61
N GLY A 651 5.13 38.26 -18.29
CA GLY A 651 6.47 37.71 -18.05
C GLY A 651 7.60 38.60 -18.59
N PRO A 652 8.86 38.26 -18.24
CA PRO A 652 10.03 39.09 -18.57
C PRO A 652 10.19 39.36 -20.08
N GLY A 653 10.53 40.60 -20.43
CA GLY A 653 10.83 41.02 -21.81
C GLY A 653 9.62 41.26 -22.70
N ILE A 654 8.39 40.99 -22.24
CA ILE A 654 7.16 41.24 -23.01
C ILE A 654 6.98 42.73 -23.30
N ARG A 655 7.28 43.61 -22.32
CA ARG A 655 7.12 45.06 -22.48
C ARG A 655 7.96 45.62 -23.63
N ASP A 656 9.21 45.20 -23.71
CA ASP A 656 10.17 45.69 -24.70
C ASP A 656 9.97 45.06 -26.07
N SER A 657 9.46 43.83 -26.13
CA SER A 657 9.27 43.09 -27.39
C SER A 657 7.93 43.37 -28.08
N HIS A 658 6.86 43.66 -27.32
CA HIS A 658 5.51 43.76 -27.88
C HIS A 658 4.95 45.19 -27.91
N TRP A 659 5.59 46.16 -27.23
CA TRP A 659 5.15 47.55 -27.26
C TRP A 659 6.25 48.53 -27.71
N PRO A 660 5.88 49.61 -28.44
CA PRO A 660 4.51 50.03 -28.79
C PRO A 660 3.81 49.06 -29.75
N GLY A 661 2.51 48.85 -29.53
CA GLY A 661 1.69 47.92 -30.32
C GLY A 661 1.13 48.57 -31.59
N PHE A 662 0.31 47.83 -32.32
CA PHE A 662 -0.42 48.34 -33.48
C PHE A 662 -1.49 49.38 -33.03
N PRO A 663 -1.71 50.49 -33.77
CA PRO A 663 -1.13 50.82 -35.08
C PRO A 663 0.21 51.59 -35.03
N THR A 664 0.78 51.85 -33.84
CA THR A 664 2.06 52.61 -33.75
C THR A 664 3.22 51.83 -34.36
N ASN A 665 3.29 50.53 -34.09
CA ASN A 665 4.20 49.61 -34.76
C ASN A 665 3.41 48.71 -35.73
N PRO A 666 3.58 48.85 -37.06
CA PRO A 666 2.90 48.01 -38.05
C PRO A 666 3.25 46.52 -37.96
N ASP A 667 4.42 46.19 -37.43
CA ASP A 667 4.91 44.81 -37.32
C ASP A 667 4.58 44.17 -35.96
N ALA A 668 3.94 44.90 -35.05
CA ALA A 668 3.54 44.38 -33.75
C ALA A 668 2.41 43.34 -33.87
N ILE A 669 2.42 42.36 -32.96
CA ILE A 669 1.37 41.33 -32.85
C ILE A 669 0.30 41.67 -31.79
N ASN A 670 0.55 42.68 -30.94
CA ASN A 670 -0.40 43.21 -29.95
C ASN A 670 -0.93 44.58 -30.36
N LEU A 671 -2.02 45.00 -29.72
CA LEU A 671 -2.62 46.31 -29.91
C LEU A 671 -2.15 47.28 -28.83
N ASN A 672 -2.03 48.57 -29.19
CA ASN A 672 -1.82 49.62 -28.19
C ASN A 672 -2.95 49.68 -27.16
N SER A 673 -4.18 49.36 -27.57
CA SER A 673 -5.35 49.34 -26.70
C SER A 673 -5.23 48.34 -25.56
N ASP A 674 -4.43 47.28 -25.71
CA ASP A 674 -4.28 46.23 -24.70
C ASP A 674 -3.68 46.78 -23.39
N ILE A 675 -2.85 47.83 -23.49
CA ILE A 675 -2.19 48.48 -22.34
C ILE A 675 -2.63 49.93 -22.11
N GLN A 676 -3.50 50.46 -22.96
CA GLN A 676 -3.81 51.89 -22.96
C GLN A 676 -4.45 52.31 -21.63
N GLY A 677 -3.78 53.22 -20.91
CA GLY A 677 -4.25 53.74 -19.62
C GLY A 677 -4.19 52.75 -18.46
N ARG A 678 -3.61 51.56 -18.67
CA ARG A 678 -3.54 50.47 -17.69
C ARG A 678 -2.15 50.37 -17.08
N LYS A 679 -2.07 49.93 -15.83
CA LYS A 679 -0.79 49.54 -15.21
C LYS A 679 -0.35 48.19 -15.79
N VAL A 680 0.85 48.17 -16.38
CA VAL A 680 1.49 46.94 -16.84
C VAL A 680 2.64 46.59 -15.90
N ARG A 681 2.58 45.41 -15.28
CA ARG A 681 3.63 44.86 -14.41
C ARG A 681 4.30 43.70 -15.11
N GLU A 682 5.49 43.97 -15.59
CA GLU A 682 6.43 42.94 -16.00
C GLU A 682 7.07 42.32 -14.75
N ILE A 683 6.94 41.01 -14.58
CA ILE A 683 7.54 40.30 -13.45
C ILE A 683 9.00 39.95 -13.76
N SER A 684 9.80 39.78 -12.70
CA SER A 684 11.15 39.23 -12.79
C SER A 684 11.28 38.02 -11.88
N PHE A 685 12.00 37.02 -12.37
CA PHE A 685 12.39 35.83 -11.62
C PHE A 685 13.78 35.97 -10.97
N GLU A 686 14.53 37.03 -11.31
CA GLU A 686 15.84 37.29 -10.70
C GLU A 686 15.66 37.75 -9.25
N ARG A 687 16.19 36.97 -8.31
CA ARG A 687 16.20 37.29 -6.87
C ARG A 687 17.54 36.93 -6.26
N THR A 688 17.81 37.50 -5.08
CA THR A 688 18.97 37.08 -4.27
C THR A 688 18.85 35.59 -3.92
N GLU A 689 19.95 34.86 -3.76
CA GLU A 689 19.91 33.40 -3.46
C GLU A 689 19.01 33.03 -2.28
N LYS A 690 18.82 33.94 -1.31
CA LYS A 690 17.94 33.71 -0.14
C LYS A 690 16.45 33.86 -0.44
N GLU A 691 16.09 34.56 -1.50
CA GLU A 691 14.70 34.86 -1.88
C GLU A 691 14.26 34.12 -3.14
N ALA A 692 15.19 33.48 -3.85
CA ALA A 692 14.91 32.68 -5.02
C ALA A 692 14.09 31.43 -4.61
N ILE A 693 12.89 31.31 -5.17
CA ILE A 693 12.05 30.13 -5.01
C ILE A 693 12.23 29.28 -6.25
N LYS A 694 12.58 28.01 -6.06
CA LYS A 694 12.54 26.99 -7.12
C LYS A 694 11.46 25.97 -6.80
N ILE A 695 10.63 25.68 -7.79
CA ILE A 695 9.63 24.61 -7.72
C ILE A 695 10.00 23.57 -8.78
N GLY A 696 10.54 22.44 -8.33
CA GLY A 696 11.30 21.53 -9.19
C GLY A 696 12.44 22.30 -9.87
N SER A 697 12.52 22.17 -11.19
CA SER A 697 13.48 22.91 -12.02
C SER A 697 13.01 24.31 -12.45
N PHE A 698 11.80 24.75 -12.09
CA PHE A 698 11.29 26.10 -12.41
C PHE A 698 11.79 27.16 -11.45
N ASP A 699 12.20 28.32 -11.99
CA ASP A 699 12.22 29.55 -11.21
C ASP A 699 10.78 30.01 -10.96
N ALA A 700 10.47 30.34 -9.71
CA ALA A 700 9.12 30.61 -9.25
C ALA A 700 9.02 31.96 -8.53
N LEU A 701 7.87 32.61 -8.70
CA LEU A 701 7.48 33.83 -8.01
C LEU A 701 6.19 33.57 -7.22
N ASP A 702 6.22 33.72 -5.90
CA ASP A 702 5.00 33.72 -5.09
C ASP A 702 4.22 35.02 -5.32
N TYR A 703 3.07 34.93 -5.99
CA TYR A 703 2.30 36.08 -6.44
C TYR A 703 1.59 36.81 -5.30
N PHE A 704 0.99 36.04 -4.39
CA PHE A 704 0.31 36.58 -3.21
C PHE A 704 1.24 36.74 -2.01
N GLY A 705 2.40 36.07 -2.01
CA GLY A 705 3.39 36.12 -0.93
C GLY A 705 3.03 35.24 0.26
N ASP A 706 2.05 34.34 0.12
CA ASP A 706 1.54 33.47 1.18
C ASP A 706 1.67 31.97 0.83
N GLY A 707 2.29 31.64 -0.30
CA GLY A 707 2.52 30.27 -0.76
C GLY A 707 1.30 29.54 -1.35
N SER A 708 0.24 30.28 -1.69
CA SER A 708 -0.97 29.73 -2.31
C SER A 708 -0.94 29.76 -3.85
N PHE A 709 -0.23 30.69 -4.48
CA PHE A 709 -0.20 30.84 -5.94
C PHE A 709 1.16 31.30 -6.44
N TYR A 710 1.79 30.49 -7.30
CA TYR A 710 3.11 30.74 -7.87
C TYR A 710 3.02 30.95 -9.38
N LEU A 711 3.77 31.91 -9.91
CA LEU A 711 4.07 32.02 -11.33
C LEU A 711 5.42 31.34 -11.60
N LEU A 712 5.52 30.57 -12.68
CA LEU A 712 6.69 29.77 -13.04
C LEU A 712 7.27 30.25 -14.38
N ASN A 713 8.60 30.34 -14.47
CA ASN A 713 9.28 30.71 -15.71
C ASN A 713 9.21 29.57 -16.75
N ALA A 714 8.32 29.69 -17.74
CA ALA A 714 8.07 28.67 -18.77
C ALA A 714 8.64 29.09 -20.14
N ALA A 715 9.88 29.59 -20.14
CA ALA A 715 10.54 30.16 -21.31
C ALA A 715 10.57 29.22 -22.53
N GLY A 716 10.64 29.83 -23.72
CA GLY A 716 10.95 29.14 -24.98
C GLY A 716 9.86 29.25 -26.03
N HIS A 717 8.61 28.89 -25.69
CA HIS A 717 7.48 28.98 -26.63
C HIS A 717 7.33 30.38 -27.21
N SER A 718 7.26 31.39 -26.33
CA SER A 718 7.33 32.80 -26.70
C SER A 718 8.19 33.56 -25.69
N ILE A 719 8.53 34.80 -26.04
CA ILE A 719 9.15 35.75 -25.09
C ILE A 719 8.23 35.87 -23.86
N GLY A 720 8.83 35.85 -22.66
CA GLY A 720 8.15 36.02 -21.38
C GLY A 720 7.05 35.00 -21.07
N HIS A 721 7.09 33.81 -21.67
CA HIS A 721 6.10 32.77 -21.36
C HIS A 721 6.21 32.29 -19.91
N ILE A 722 5.07 32.23 -19.22
CA ILE A 722 4.96 31.82 -17.82
C ILE A 722 3.84 30.79 -17.63
N GLY A 723 4.08 29.83 -16.75
CA GLY A 723 3.05 28.94 -16.21
C GLY A 723 2.62 29.38 -14.81
N ALA A 724 1.65 28.69 -14.21
CA ALA A 724 1.28 28.92 -12.82
C ALA A 724 1.01 27.63 -12.04
N LEU A 725 1.28 27.66 -10.73
CA LEU A 725 1.00 26.57 -9.80
C LEU A 725 0.19 27.08 -8.60
N ALA A 726 -1.03 26.58 -8.46
CA ALA A 726 -1.97 26.95 -7.41
C ALA A 726 -2.09 25.84 -6.37
N ARG A 727 -1.91 26.16 -5.08
CA ARG A 727 -2.23 25.25 -3.97
C ARG A 727 -3.71 25.31 -3.65
N VAL A 728 -4.38 24.17 -3.73
CA VAL A 728 -5.84 24.09 -3.56
C VAL A 728 -6.30 23.35 -2.29
N THR A 729 -5.41 22.56 -1.68
CA THR A 729 -5.62 21.93 -0.36
C THR A 729 -4.31 21.90 0.43
N THR A 730 -4.37 21.74 1.77
CA THR A 730 -3.18 21.71 2.67
C THR A 730 -3.11 20.50 3.61
N SER A 731 -4.01 19.52 3.49
CA SER A 731 -4.03 18.31 4.33
C SER A 731 -4.68 17.11 3.61
N PRO A 732 -3.95 16.43 2.71
CA PRO A 732 -2.59 16.75 2.24
C PRO A 732 -2.58 17.91 1.24
N ASP A 733 -1.39 18.45 0.97
CA ASP A 733 -1.20 19.41 -0.11
C ASP A 733 -1.61 18.83 -1.46
N SER A 734 -2.35 19.61 -2.25
CA SER A 734 -2.57 19.34 -3.66
C SER A 734 -2.56 20.63 -4.47
N PHE A 735 -2.18 20.51 -5.73
CA PHE A 735 -1.89 21.64 -6.60
C PHE A 735 -2.55 21.49 -7.96
N VAL A 736 -2.83 22.62 -8.61
CA VAL A 736 -3.23 22.70 -10.02
C VAL A 736 -2.15 23.48 -10.77
N PHE A 737 -1.59 22.88 -11.82
CA PHE A 737 -0.63 23.51 -12.71
C PHE A 737 -1.33 23.98 -13.99
N MET A 738 -1.10 25.23 -14.36
CA MET A 738 -1.66 25.91 -15.54
C MET A 738 -0.51 26.13 -16.52
N GLY A 739 -0.47 25.35 -17.59
CA GLY A 739 0.70 25.25 -18.47
C GLY A 739 0.73 26.22 -19.65
N GLY A 740 -0.37 26.90 -19.96
CA GLY A 740 -0.50 27.66 -21.21
C GLY A 740 -0.14 26.80 -22.42
N ASP A 741 0.69 27.35 -23.30
CA ASP A 741 1.15 26.73 -24.54
C ASP A 741 2.47 25.97 -24.41
N SER A 742 2.90 25.65 -23.19
CA SER A 742 4.17 24.94 -22.98
C SER A 742 4.25 23.64 -23.78
N CYS A 743 3.10 23.01 -24.04
CA CYS A 743 2.88 22.10 -25.15
C CYS A 743 1.38 22.03 -25.47
N HIS A 744 1.03 21.65 -26.69
CA HIS A 744 -0.36 21.64 -27.18
C HIS A 744 -1.02 20.26 -27.13
N HIS A 745 -0.27 19.23 -26.72
CA HIS A 745 -0.75 17.86 -26.63
C HIS A 745 -0.07 17.12 -25.48
N ALA A 746 -0.85 16.42 -24.64
CA ALA A 746 -0.32 15.70 -23.47
C ALA A 746 0.69 14.59 -23.85
N GLY A 747 0.61 14.07 -25.08
CA GLY A 747 1.58 13.14 -25.65
C GLY A 747 3.01 13.70 -25.79
N VAL A 748 3.22 15.02 -25.70
CA VAL A 748 4.56 15.64 -25.60
C VAL A 748 5.18 15.45 -24.20
N LEU A 749 4.33 15.28 -23.19
CA LEU A 749 4.75 15.09 -21.79
C LEU A 749 4.79 13.62 -21.41
N ARG A 750 3.89 12.82 -21.96
CA ARG A 750 3.58 11.45 -21.52
C ARG A 750 3.73 10.46 -22.67
N PRO A 751 4.30 9.26 -22.44
CA PRO A 751 5.02 8.85 -21.23
C PRO A 751 6.27 9.70 -20.94
N SER A 752 6.83 9.56 -19.74
CA SER A 752 8.15 10.11 -19.44
C SER A 752 8.95 9.17 -18.56
N LYS A 753 10.25 9.43 -18.43
CA LYS A 753 11.12 8.72 -17.49
C LYS A 753 10.63 8.80 -16.05
N TYR A 754 9.84 9.82 -15.67
CA TYR A 754 9.29 9.97 -14.32
C TYR A 754 7.89 9.36 -14.20
N LEU A 755 7.16 9.26 -15.30
CA LEU A 755 5.80 8.73 -15.37
C LEU A 755 5.65 7.81 -16.59
N PRO A 756 6.07 6.53 -16.49
CA PRO A 756 5.96 5.59 -17.59
C PRO A 756 4.52 5.24 -17.95
N CYS A 757 4.32 4.72 -19.15
CA CYS A 757 3.02 4.29 -19.66
C CYS A 757 2.42 3.17 -18.77
N PRO A 758 1.14 3.27 -18.33
CA PRO A 758 0.48 2.20 -17.61
C PRO A 758 0.26 0.98 -18.52
N SER A 759 0.42 -0.21 -17.97
CA SER A 759 0.33 -1.49 -18.71
C SER A 759 -1.00 -1.75 -19.41
N HIS A 760 -2.04 -0.96 -19.16
CA HIS A 760 -3.39 -1.10 -19.72
C HIS A 760 -3.55 -0.31 -21.03
N SER A 761 -2.66 0.64 -21.31
CA SER A 761 -2.63 1.43 -22.56
C SER A 761 -1.84 0.76 -23.69
N ARG A 762 -1.56 -0.55 -23.57
CA ARG A 762 -0.72 -1.34 -24.49
C ARG A 762 -1.26 -1.55 -25.90
N HIS A 763 -2.47 -1.07 -26.20
CA HIS A 763 -3.08 -1.23 -27.52
C HIS A 763 -2.47 -0.32 -28.58
N ILE A 764 -1.65 0.67 -28.18
CA ILE A 764 -0.96 1.59 -29.08
C ILE A 764 0.54 1.26 -29.09
N PRO A 765 1.14 0.98 -30.26
CA PRO A 765 2.57 0.67 -30.35
C PRO A 765 3.39 1.93 -30.09
N LEU A 766 3.95 2.03 -28.88
CA LEU A 766 4.90 3.07 -28.49
C LEU A 766 6.34 2.61 -28.73
N SER A 767 7.23 3.54 -29.06
CA SER A 767 8.67 3.29 -29.22
C SER A 767 9.37 2.98 -27.89
N SER A 768 8.88 3.55 -26.79
CA SER A 768 9.34 3.31 -25.42
C SER A 768 8.20 3.56 -24.43
N GLU A 769 8.23 2.89 -23.28
CA GLU A 769 7.28 3.11 -22.18
C GLU A 769 7.63 4.35 -21.34
N SER A 770 8.79 4.97 -21.56
CA SER A 770 9.34 6.10 -20.78
C SER A 770 9.74 7.31 -21.63
N GLU A 771 9.55 7.26 -22.94
CA GLU A 771 9.71 8.41 -23.83
C GLU A 771 8.33 8.92 -24.27
N SER A 772 8.21 10.23 -24.46
CA SER A 772 6.96 10.87 -24.84
C SER A 772 6.53 10.42 -26.24
N VAL A 773 5.22 10.34 -26.49
CA VAL A 773 4.69 9.98 -27.81
C VAL A 773 5.16 10.96 -28.88
N PHE A 774 5.23 12.23 -28.50
CA PHE A 774 5.66 13.31 -29.36
C PHE A 774 6.82 14.10 -28.73
N THR A 775 7.53 14.84 -29.58
CA THR A 775 8.41 15.95 -29.21
C THR A 775 7.80 17.26 -29.72
N LEU A 776 8.18 18.39 -29.14
CA LEU A 776 7.82 19.70 -29.68
C LEU A 776 8.31 19.85 -31.13
N SER A 777 7.51 20.52 -31.95
CA SER A 777 7.95 20.95 -33.28
C SER A 777 8.86 22.18 -33.15
N PRO A 778 9.96 22.28 -33.91
CA PRO A 778 10.84 23.46 -33.88
C PRO A 778 10.28 24.67 -34.64
N VAL A 779 9.05 24.59 -35.17
CA VAL A 779 8.48 25.59 -36.08
C VAL A 779 8.00 26.85 -35.37
N LEU A 780 7.31 26.70 -34.23
CA LEU A 780 6.67 27.81 -33.51
C LEU A 780 7.49 28.41 -32.36
N PRO A 781 8.23 27.64 -31.54
CA PRO A 781 8.91 28.20 -30.37
C PRO A 781 9.91 29.30 -30.74
N SER A 782 9.86 30.42 -30.02
CA SER A 782 10.84 31.51 -30.14
C SER A 782 12.28 31.10 -29.76
N ASP A 783 12.41 30.16 -28.83
CA ASP A 783 13.64 29.47 -28.45
C ASP A 783 13.30 27.99 -28.20
N TYR A 784 13.68 27.15 -29.16
CA TYR A 784 13.35 25.72 -29.17
C TYR A 784 14.00 24.95 -28.02
N ASP A 785 15.26 25.24 -27.69
CA ASP A 785 15.97 24.54 -26.62
C ASP A 785 15.41 24.91 -25.25
N ALA A 786 15.08 26.19 -25.04
CA ALA A 786 14.39 26.63 -23.83
C ALA A 786 12.99 25.99 -23.72
N ALA A 787 12.25 25.86 -24.83
CA ALA A 787 10.93 25.25 -24.85
C ALA A 787 10.98 23.75 -24.50
N LEU A 788 11.95 23.02 -25.05
CA LEU A 788 12.21 21.62 -24.68
C LEU A 788 12.54 21.48 -23.19
N LYS A 789 13.37 22.39 -22.65
CA LYS A 789 13.68 22.41 -21.22
C LYS A 789 12.44 22.68 -20.36
N THR A 790 11.57 23.60 -20.77
CA THR A 790 10.28 23.84 -20.11
C THR A 790 9.43 22.59 -20.11
N VAL A 791 9.30 21.89 -21.25
CA VAL A 791 8.60 20.60 -21.35
C VAL A 791 9.17 19.57 -20.36
N ASP A 792 10.49 19.45 -20.27
CA ASP A 792 11.12 18.52 -19.32
C ASP A 792 10.88 18.90 -17.86
N ASN A 793 10.90 20.20 -17.52
CA ASN A 793 10.54 20.68 -16.20
C ASN A 793 9.06 20.36 -15.86
N ILE A 794 8.15 20.45 -16.85
CA ILE A 794 6.75 20.08 -16.67
C ILE A 794 6.61 18.57 -16.39
N LYS A 795 7.40 17.71 -17.05
CA LYS A 795 7.40 16.26 -16.78
C LYS A 795 7.75 15.95 -15.32
N GLU A 796 8.58 16.78 -14.67
CA GLU A 796 8.86 16.65 -13.22
C GLU A 796 7.60 16.87 -12.39
N LEU A 797 6.84 17.94 -12.66
CA LEU A 797 5.58 18.24 -11.97
C LEU A 797 4.52 17.17 -12.25
N ASP A 798 4.42 16.76 -13.52
CA ASP A 798 3.39 15.84 -14.02
C ASP A 798 3.47 14.45 -13.39
N ALA A 799 4.65 14.05 -12.93
CA ALA A 799 4.89 12.78 -12.25
C ALA A 799 4.34 12.72 -10.82
N TYR A 800 3.95 13.85 -10.22
CA TYR A 800 3.43 13.88 -8.85
C TYR A 800 1.90 13.72 -8.81
N ASP A 801 1.43 12.70 -8.09
CA ASP A 801 0.01 12.41 -7.85
C ASP A 801 -0.78 13.52 -7.12
N ASN A 802 -0.08 14.51 -6.54
CA ASN A 802 -0.69 15.67 -5.92
C ASN A 802 -0.62 16.94 -6.77
N VAL A 803 -0.24 16.86 -8.04
CA VAL A 803 -0.27 17.97 -9.00
C VAL A 803 -1.19 17.60 -10.18
N PHE A 804 -2.24 18.39 -10.39
CA PHE A 804 -3.12 18.24 -11.55
C PHE A 804 -2.71 19.21 -12.65
N LEU A 805 -2.23 18.65 -13.77
CA LEU A 805 -1.75 19.41 -14.92
C LEU A 805 -2.88 19.71 -15.90
N ILE A 806 -3.04 20.99 -16.26
CA ILE A 806 -4.00 21.47 -17.24
C ILE A 806 -3.25 22.30 -18.30
N LEU A 807 -3.34 21.87 -19.56
CA LEU A 807 -2.87 22.61 -20.74
C LEU A 807 -4.06 23.38 -21.35
N ALA A 808 -3.81 24.55 -21.94
CA ALA A 808 -4.88 25.40 -22.46
C ALA A 808 -5.71 24.71 -23.57
N HIS A 809 -5.06 23.84 -24.34
CA HIS A 809 -5.58 23.20 -25.53
C HIS A 809 -5.92 21.70 -25.35
N ASP A 810 -5.98 21.21 -24.11
CA ASP A 810 -6.31 19.80 -23.83
C ASP A 810 -7.82 19.54 -23.99
N SER A 811 -8.22 19.10 -25.18
CA SER A 811 -9.62 18.77 -25.51
C SER A 811 -10.18 17.63 -24.66
N THR A 812 -9.33 16.78 -24.09
CA THR A 812 -9.75 15.60 -23.32
C THR A 812 -10.32 15.93 -21.95
N LEU A 813 -10.07 17.14 -21.44
CA LEU A 813 -10.59 17.58 -20.14
C LEU A 813 -12.09 17.92 -20.20
N LYS A 814 -12.58 18.36 -21.35
CA LYS A 814 -13.97 18.75 -21.53
C LYS A 814 -14.89 17.54 -21.33
N GLY A 815 -15.81 17.64 -20.37
CA GLY A 815 -16.71 16.55 -19.99
C GLY A 815 -16.13 15.54 -18.99
N ASN A 816 -14.87 15.67 -18.59
CA ASN A 816 -14.22 14.78 -17.61
C ASN A 816 -13.85 15.48 -16.29
N MET A 817 -14.18 16.76 -16.13
CA MET A 817 -14.01 17.52 -14.90
C MET A 817 -15.03 18.68 -14.82
N ASP A 818 -15.13 19.30 -13.65
CA ASP A 818 -15.94 20.48 -13.44
C ASP A 818 -15.31 21.73 -14.08
N PHE A 819 -16.15 22.61 -14.60
CA PHE A 819 -15.78 23.91 -15.15
C PHE A 819 -16.51 25.04 -14.41
N TYR A 820 -16.08 26.27 -14.65
CA TYR A 820 -16.72 27.48 -14.14
C TYR A 820 -18.24 27.41 -14.31
N PRO A 821 -19.04 27.72 -13.26
CA PRO A 821 -18.64 28.45 -12.04
C PRO A 821 -18.07 27.58 -10.89
N LEU A 822 -17.98 26.26 -11.06
CA LEU A 822 -17.52 25.36 -10.01
C LEU A 822 -16.00 25.42 -9.81
N THR A 823 -15.57 25.26 -8.56
CA THR A 823 -14.15 25.11 -8.22
C THR A 823 -13.68 23.69 -8.51
N ILE A 824 -12.39 23.56 -8.83
CA ILE A 824 -11.72 22.26 -8.99
C ILE A 824 -10.81 21.93 -7.81
N ASN A 825 -10.95 22.62 -6.68
CA ASN A 825 -10.09 22.43 -5.51
C ASN A 825 -10.09 20.99 -4.96
N ASP A 826 -11.19 20.27 -5.15
CA ASP A 826 -11.37 18.89 -4.71
C ASP A 826 -11.07 17.85 -5.81
N TRP A 827 -10.37 18.26 -6.89
CA TRP A 827 -10.04 17.40 -8.04
C TRP A 827 -9.43 16.05 -7.63
N LYS A 828 -8.59 16.05 -6.59
CA LYS A 828 -7.88 14.86 -6.13
C LYS A 828 -8.83 13.88 -5.44
N ALA A 829 -9.79 14.38 -4.66
CA ALA A 829 -10.81 13.57 -4.02
C ALA A 829 -11.82 13.03 -5.05
N LYS A 830 -12.16 13.84 -6.07
CA LYS A 830 -13.02 13.43 -7.19
C LYS A 830 -12.31 12.52 -8.21
N GLY A 831 -10.98 12.42 -8.15
CA GLY A 831 -10.18 11.54 -8.99
C GLY A 831 -9.90 12.06 -10.39
N TYR A 832 -10.18 13.34 -10.69
CA TYR A 832 -10.02 13.92 -12.03
C TYR A 832 -8.62 13.70 -12.60
N GLY A 833 -7.58 14.01 -11.82
CA GLY A 833 -6.20 13.85 -12.27
C GLY A 833 -5.84 12.42 -12.68
N LYS A 834 -6.42 11.40 -12.05
CA LYS A 834 -6.21 9.99 -12.45
C LYS A 834 -7.03 9.62 -13.69
N GLN A 835 -8.26 10.12 -13.77
CA GLN A 835 -9.18 9.84 -14.87
C GLN A 835 -8.70 10.46 -16.18
N THR A 836 -8.18 11.68 -16.15
CA THR A 836 -7.80 12.42 -17.36
C THR A 836 -6.34 12.22 -17.80
N LYS A 837 -5.45 11.76 -16.91
CA LYS A 837 -3.99 11.63 -17.14
C LYS A 837 -3.61 11.02 -18.50
N TRP A 838 -4.36 10.00 -18.93
CA TRP A 838 -4.03 9.19 -20.10
C TRP A 838 -5.12 9.24 -21.19
N LEU A 839 -6.11 10.15 -21.07
CA LEU A 839 -7.21 10.23 -22.05
C LEU A 839 -6.75 10.67 -23.44
N PHE A 840 -5.61 11.37 -23.55
CA PHE A 840 -5.02 11.74 -24.84
C PHE A 840 -4.67 10.52 -25.71
N TYR A 841 -4.57 9.32 -25.13
CA TYR A 841 -4.41 8.10 -25.94
C TYR A 841 -5.58 7.88 -26.88
N LYS A 842 -6.77 8.38 -26.55
CA LYS A 842 -7.94 8.32 -27.43
C LYS A 842 -7.67 9.02 -28.78
N ASP A 843 -6.95 10.14 -28.75
CA ASP A 843 -6.58 10.86 -29.99
C ASP A 843 -5.66 10.00 -30.88
N LEU A 844 -4.84 9.12 -30.27
CA LEU A 844 -4.01 8.17 -31.00
C LEU A 844 -4.82 6.98 -31.53
N GLU A 845 -5.79 6.47 -30.76
CA GLU A 845 -6.69 5.40 -31.19
C GLU A 845 -7.52 5.84 -32.41
N ASP A 846 -8.14 7.02 -32.31
CA ASP A 846 -8.95 7.62 -33.38
C ASP A 846 -8.10 7.81 -34.66
N ALA A 847 -6.84 8.24 -34.52
CA ALA A 847 -5.92 8.38 -35.64
C ALA A 847 -5.53 7.03 -36.29
N MET A 848 -5.38 5.96 -35.51
CA MET A 848 -5.08 4.61 -36.00
C MET A 848 -6.29 3.95 -36.66
N GLU A 849 -7.51 4.20 -36.18
CA GLU A 849 -8.73 3.71 -36.81
C GLU A 849 -9.00 4.42 -38.14
N GLY A 850 -8.78 5.73 -38.21
CA GLY A 850 -8.94 6.51 -39.45
C GLY A 850 -7.94 6.18 -40.56
N THR A 851 -6.92 5.36 -40.29
CA THR A 851 -5.96 4.87 -41.29
C THR A 851 -6.26 3.45 -41.81
N LYS A 852 -7.21 2.73 -41.20
CA LYS A 852 -7.72 1.45 -41.70
C LYS A 852 -8.86 1.66 -42.68
#